data_AF-A0A7X0YQ36-F1
#
_entry.id   AF-A0A7X0YQ36-F1
#
_cell.length_a   1.000
_cell.length_b   1.000
_cell.length_c   1.000
_cell.angle_alpha   90.00
_cell.angle_beta   90.00
_cell.angle_gamma   90.00
#
_symmetry.space_group_name_H-M   'P 1'
#
loop_
_entity.id
_entity.type
_entity.pdbx_description
1 polymer ?
#
loop_
_entity_poly.entity_id
_entity_poly.type
_entity_poly.pdbx_seq_one_letter_code
_entity_poly.pdbx_strand_id
1 'polypeptide(L)'
;KETTDQGAIDAAQDLINKVTDPTIKKDLQKELDKAQDLLAEKAASEKAEKAREEAAKKAVDELFQGNNPSTGVIKETTDQGAIDAAQDLINKVTDPTIKKDLQKELDKAQDLLDIKNGPTSPEFIAAQEAIQDLLTTLVNFGQKTDVYGAVKLDTTQAKVYEAQDKLDLVPDKVVEKAELVAQLKKAQDLLIARNNEQIGNRVVNGNFDNALNGWKTWIGTGSSAPTVVAKDGVVNNAVKLASNSSIEQTIQGLKPNTNYVLTFYGKVDDKTFLSAGIKNHGGTQQSIRVTSADYSKGQIAFTTGANAKSATFFLLKGAGSGNGFADFVIAKADNGEDLIPEVIEATNTVDKLFTNLSVIGVNDSAATLYKNGALKITTKQAEIDAAKAIVDAMKDSYESKADLLATLKTAQDLWDIRSAADTGNLVKNGEFDNGLANWKPWNNATSTTPTTTQENGNNILKLATGSSTEQIITGLQPNTTYTLEVYGKVDNNGYVSVGVKNYGGAQKTARISGADYAKASVTIRTGATNKTATIFMMKGAGTGSGYIDDVRFQDSTPEGERPEVIAATEALAGLFTAQTTVSTTHLTPVLSDNGAIKMTTTDADLAAAAEKVAAVPADLAAKATLDAELARATTLFENLKASQTDNLAKNSQFDNNLTSWKTWKAATASTPVVVTENGNKVLKLEGNSSVEQTITGLLPNTTYTVSAYGKVEEGARLAVGVKSFGGSQTNAYVTSSDYAQGTLTFTTGATNTSAIIFLSQGSANGIAYADLVVAK
;
A
#
# COMPACT_ATOMS: atom_id res chain seq x y z
N LYS A 1 -73.73 -9.76 45.41
CA LYS A 1 -73.13 -11.12 45.55
C LYS A 1 -72.61 -11.53 44.18
N GLU A 2 -71.62 -12.41 44.08
CA GLU A 2 -71.15 -12.88 42.75
C GLU A 2 -72.28 -13.49 41.88
N THR A 3 -73.34 -13.97 42.53
CA THR A 3 -74.52 -14.62 41.93
C THR A 3 -75.71 -13.68 41.70
N THR A 4 -75.56 -12.36 41.85
CA THR A 4 -76.64 -11.42 41.52
C THR A 4 -76.72 -11.30 40.00
N ASP A 5 -77.85 -11.71 39.41
CA ASP A 5 -78.14 -11.64 37.98
C ASP A 5 -79.35 -10.72 37.71
N GLN A 6 -79.69 -10.53 36.43
CA GLN A 6 -80.83 -9.70 36.06
C GLN A 6 -82.14 -10.25 36.65
N GLY A 7 -82.28 -11.58 36.73
CA GLY A 7 -83.45 -12.21 37.35
C GLY A 7 -83.60 -11.87 38.84
N ALA A 8 -82.50 -11.76 39.58
CA ALA A 8 -82.48 -11.33 40.97
C ALA A 8 -82.83 -9.83 41.13
N ILE A 9 -82.42 -8.97 40.19
CA ILE A 9 -82.80 -7.55 40.16
C ILE A 9 -84.30 -7.42 39.87
N ASP A 10 -84.81 -8.11 38.86
CA ASP A 10 -86.22 -8.08 38.45
C ASP A 10 -87.12 -8.59 39.58
N ALA A 11 -86.73 -9.67 40.25
CA ALA A 11 -87.45 -10.20 41.42
C ALA A 11 -87.46 -9.22 42.60
N ALA A 12 -86.38 -8.46 42.82
CA ALA A 12 -86.33 -7.43 43.84
C ALA A 12 -87.19 -6.20 43.46
N GLN A 13 -87.23 -5.83 42.17
CA GLN A 13 -88.12 -4.78 41.66
C GLN A 13 -89.60 -5.10 41.90
N ASP A 14 -90.00 -6.35 41.67
CA ASP A 14 -91.36 -6.84 41.94
C ASP A 14 -91.77 -6.75 43.42
N LEU A 15 -90.81 -6.95 44.34
CA LEU A 15 -91.04 -6.81 45.77
C LEU A 15 -91.12 -5.34 46.19
N ILE A 16 -90.24 -4.48 45.67
CA ILE A 16 -90.26 -3.03 45.92
C ILE A 16 -91.55 -2.40 45.41
N ASN A 17 -92.08 -2.88 44.28
CA ASN A 17 -93.34 -2.41 43.71
C ASN A 17 -94.54 -2.60 44.66
N LYS A 18 -94.51 -3.63 45.52
CA LYS A 18 -95.56 -3.96 46.52
C LYS A 18 -95.47 -3.13 47.80
N VAL A 19 -94.43 -2.34 48.01
CA VAL A 19 -94.26 -1.47 49.19
C VAL A 19 -95.20 -0.26 49.09
N THR A 20 -95.96 0.01 50.15
CA THR A 20 -96.96 1.10 50.20
C THR A 20 -96.44 2.40 50.85
N ASP A 21 -95.38 2.34 51.67
CA ASP A 21 -94.73 3.52 52.25
C ASP A 21 -93.85 4.21 51.20
N PRO A 22 -94.14 5.48 50.84
CA PRO A 22 -93.45 6.19 49.77
C PRO A 22 -91.99 6.52 50.10
N THR A 23 -91.63 6.67 51.37
CA THR A 23 -90.25 6.98 51.81
C THR A 23 -89.39 5.73 51.71
N ILE A 24 -89.87 4.61 52.27
CA ILE A 24 -89.16 3.32 52.25
C ILE A 24 -89.02 2.81 50.80
N LYS A 25 -90.07 2.94 49.99
CA LYS A 25 -90.03 2.54 48.58
C LYS A 25 -88.97 3.30 47.80
N LYS A 26 -88.82 4.61 48.02
CA LYS A 26 -87.82 5.44 47.37
C LYS A 26 -86.39 5.05 47.77
N ASP A 27 -86.15 4.78 49.05
CA ASP A 27 -84.84 4.37 49.54
C ASP A 27 -84.44 2.98 49.01
N LEU A 28 -85.37 2.02 48.99
CA LEU A 28 -85.14 0.70 48.41
C LEU A 28 -84.91 0.75 46.90
N GLN A 29 -85.63 1.61 46.18
CA GLN A 29 -85.42 1.79 44.74
C GLN A 29 -84.02 2.31 44.45
N LYS A 30 -83.52 3.27 45.24
CA LYS A 30 -82.16 3.79 45.11
C LYS A 30 -81.08 2.71 45.28
N GLU A 31 -81.26 1.78 46.23
CA GLU A 31 -80.34 0.65 46.42
C GLU A 31 -80.46 -0.39 45.29
N LEU A 32 -81.65 -0.61 44.74
CA LEU A 32 -81.84 -1.49 43.58
C LEU A 32 -81.21 -0.90 42.31
N ASP A 33 -81.39 0.40 42.06
CA ASP A 33 -80.77 1.12 40.94
C ASP A 33 -79.24 1.01 41.02
N LYS A 34 -78.67 1.19 42.22
CA LYS A 34 -77.23 0.98 42.47
C LYS A 34 -76.80 -0.47 42.21
N ALA A 35 -77.63 -1.46 42.55
CA ALA A 35 -77.34 -2.86 42.27
C ALA A 35 -77.39 -3.17 40.76
N GLN A 36 -78.31 -2.54 40.02
CA GLN A 36 -78.40 -2.62 38.56
C GLN A 36 -77.16 -2.00 37.90
N ASP A 37 -76.70 -0.83 38.38
CA ASP A 37 -75.48 -0.17 37.91
C ASP A 37 -74.25 -1.07 38.15
N LEU A 38 -74.11 -1.63 39.36
CA LEU A 38 -73.00 -2.54 39.69
C LEU A 38 -73.03 -3.84 38.87
N LEU A 39 -74.22 -4.36 38.53
CA LEU A 39 -74.35 -5.52 37.64
C LEU A 39 -73.93 -5.18 36.21
N ALA A 40 -74.33 -4.00 35.71
CA ALA A 40 -73.91 -3.51 34.40
C ALA A 40 -72.39 -3.26 34.34
N GLU A 41 -71.80 -2.67 35.38
CA GLU A 41 -70.35 -2.50 35.52
C GLU A 41 -69.61 -3.84 35.56
N LYS A 42 -70.13 -4.83 36.30
CA LYS A 42 -69.56 -6.19 36.33
C LYS A 42 -69.59 -6.83 34.94
N ALA A 43 -70.72 -6.80 34.25
CA ALA A 43 -70.85 -7.36 32.89
C ALA A 43 -69.92 -6.65 31.88
N ALA A 44 -69.78 -5.33 32.00
CA ALA A 44 -68.85 -4.55 31.19
C ALA A 44 -67.38 -4.91 31.49
N SER A 45 -67.03 -5.12 32.77
CA SER A 45 -65.70 -5.54 33.19
C SER A 45 -65.34 -6.96 32.72
N GLU A 46 -66.27 -7.91 32.83
CA GLU A 46 -66.12 -9.29 32.32
C GLU A 46 -65.91 -9.29 30.79
N LYS A 47 -66.68 -8.47 30.06
CA LYS A 47 -66.53 -8.32 28.61
C LYS A 47 -65.19 -7.67 28.24
N ALA A 48 -64.77 -6.65 28.98
CA ALA A 48 -63.49 -5.97 28.78
C ALA A 48 -62.32 -6.93 29.06
N GLU A 49 -62.43 -7.78 30.08
CA GLU A 49 -61.42 -8.78 30.38
C GLU A 49 -61.30 -9.83 29.27
N LYS A 50 -62.43 -10.38 28.83
CA LYS A 50 -62.44 -11.34 27.71
C LYS A 50 -61.82 -10.76 26.44
N ALA A 51 -62.05 -9.48 26.15
CA ALA A 51 -61.42 -8.80 25.01
C ALA A 51 -59.90 -8.65 25.17
N ARG A 52 -59.39 -8.44 26.39
CA ARG A 52 -57.95 -8.41 26.68
C ARG A 52 -57.33 -9.79 26.52
N GLU A 53 -57.99 -10.83 27.02
CA GLU A 53 -57.56 -12.23 26.87
C GLU A 53 -57.48 -12.65 25.40
N GLU A 54 -58.52 -12.35 24.60
CA GLU A 54 -58.56 -12.66 23.16
C GLU A 54 -57.47 -11.90 22.39
N ALA A 55 -57.24 -10.62 22.70
CA ALA A 55 -56.19 -9.82 22.08
C ALA A 55 -54.78 -10.35 22.42
N ALA A 56 -54.52 -10.66 23.70
CA ALA A 56 -53.24 -11.20 24.14
C ALA A 56 -52.99 -12.59 23.54
N LYS A 57 -54.00 -13.47 23.55
CA LYS A 57 -53.91 -14.78 22.90
C LYS A 57 -53.60 -14.68 21.41
N LYS A 58 -54.31 -13.81 20.69
CA LYS A 58 -54.08 -13.60 19.27
C LYS A 58 -52.65 -13.12 19.00
N ALA A 59 -52.16 -12.15 19.78
CA ALA A 59 -50.80 -11.63 19.63
C ALA A 59 -49.74 -12.72 19.86
N VAL A 60 -49.88 -13.54 20.90
CA VAL A 60 -48.98 -14.67 21.17
C VAL A 60 -49.05 -15.70 20.04
N ASP A 61 -50.25 -16.10 19.62
CA ASP A 61 -50.43 -17.07 18.53
C ASP A 61 -49.75 -16.60 17.24
N GLU A 62 -49.88 -15.31 16.91
CA GLU A 62 -49.30 -14.70 15.71
C GLU A 62 -47.76 -14.64 15.67
N LEU A 63 -47.08 -14.89 16.79
CA LEU A 63 -45.61 -15.09 16.81
C LEU A 63 -45.19 -16.43 16.19
N PHE A 64 -46.10 -17.40 16.13
CA PHE A 64 -45.78 -18.76 15.69
C PHE A 64 -46.24 -19.05 14.26
N GLN A 65 -45.56 -19.98 13.61
CA GLN A 65 -45.92 -20.45 12.26
C GLN A 65 -47.37 -20.94 12.26
N GLY A 66 -48.16 -20.48 11.28
CA GLY A 66 -49.58 -20.83 11.19
C GLY A 66 -50.45 -20.30 12.32
N ASN A 67 -49.99 -19.27 13.05
CA ASN A 67 -50.65 -18.70 14.23
C ASN A 67 -50.92 -19.76 15.32
N ASN A 68 -49.95 -20.65 15.57
CA ASN A 68 -50.14 -21.78 16.48
C ASN A 68 -48.87 -22.08 17.32
N PRO A 69 -48.86 -21.77 18.62
CA PRO A 69 -47.74 -22.04 19.53
C PRO A 69 -47.33 -23.52 19.64
N SER A 70 -48.25 -24.44 19.35
CA SER A 70 -47.98 -25.88 19.35
C SER A 70 -47.00 -26.31 18.25
N THR A 71 -46.81 -25.50 17.21
CA THR A 71 -45.83 -25.79 16.15
C THR A 71 -44.40 -25.77 16.68
N GLY A 72 -44.13 -25.00 17.75
CA GLY A 72 -42.78 -24.79 18.28
C GLY A 72 -41.84 -24.10 17.29
N VAL A 73 -42.38 -23.43 16.26
CA VAL A 73 -41.61 -22.69 15.26
C VAL A 73 -42.16 -21.28 15.20
N ILE A 74 -41.31 -20.28 15.42
CA ILE A 74 -41.67 -18.87 15.28
C ILE A 74 -41.64 -18.46 13.80
N LYS A 75 -42.42 -17.44 13.42
CA LYS A 75 -42.37 -16.93 12.04
C LYS A 75 -41.03 -16.26 11.76
N GLU A 76 -40.63 -16.21 10.50
CA GLU A 76 -39.47 -15.45 10.06
C GLU A 76 -39.53 -13.97 10.47
N THR A 77 -40.72 -13.39 10.43
CA THR A 77 -41.00 -11.99 10.80
C THR A 77 -41.11 -11.76 12.31
N THR A 78 -40.99 -12.80 13.14
CA THR A 78 -41.06 -12.65 14.60
C THR A 78 -39.73 -12.09 15.08
N ASP A 79 -39.77 -10.88 15.62
CA ASP A 79 -38.64 -10.18 16.22
C ASP A 79 -38.93 -9.83 17.67
N GLN A 80 -37.98 -9.17 18.34
CA GLN A 80 -38.15 -8.78 19.74
C GLN A 80 -39.30 -7.78 19.91
N GLY A 81 -39.53 -6.90 18.94
CA GLY A 81 -40.63 -5.92 18.99
C GLY A 81 -42.00 -6.59 18.98
N ALA A 82 -42.16 -7.68 18.23
CA ALA A 82 -43.39 -8.48 18.24
C ALA A 82 -43.60 -9.18 19.59
N ILE A 83 -42.54 -9.71 20.21
CA ILE A 83 -42.61 -10.33 21.55
C ILE A 83 -42.97 -9.28 22.61
N ASP A 84 -42.31 -8.12 22.59
CA ASP A 84 -42.56 -7.04 23.55
C ASP A 84 -44.00 -6.51 23.43
N ALA A 85 -44.52 -6.38 22.20
CA ALA A 85 -45.91 -5.99 21.97
C ALA A 85 -46.92 -7.03 22.50
N ALA A 86 -46.62 -8.33 22.38
CA ALA A 86 -47.43 -9.39 22.98
C ALA A 86 -47.34 -9.36 24.52
N GLN A 87 -46.15 -9.11 25.09
CA GLN A 87 -45.94 -8.95 26.52
C GLN A 87 -46.79 -7.80 27.10
N ASP A 88 -46.87 -6.66 26.41
CA ASP A 88 -47.69 -5.52 26.81
C ASP A 88 -49.19 -5.84 26.86
N LEU A 89 -49.66 -6.72 25.98
CA LEU A 89 -51.04 -7.20 25.99
C LEU A 89 -51.29 -8.18 27.14
N ILE A 90 -50.36 -9.13 27.36
CA ILE A 90 -50.42 -10.07 28.51
C ILE A 90 -50.43 -9.30 29.83
N ASN A 91 -49.65 -8.21 29.94
CA ASN A 91 -49.58 -7.39 31.14
C ASN A 91 -50.93 -6.79 31.54
N LYS A 92 -51.84 -6.55 30.57
CA LYS A 92 -53.18 -6.00 30.78
C LYS A 92 -54.22 -7.04 31.20
N VAL A 93 -53.96 -8.34 31.02
CA VAL A 93 -54.83 -9.43 31.48
C VAL A 93 -54.82 -9.47 33.02
N THR A 94 -56.00 -9.60 33.62
CA THR A 94 -56.23 -9.62 35.07
C THR A 94 -56.48 -11.03 35.62
N ASP A 95 -56.99 -11.96 34.81
CA ASP A 95 -57.09 -13.38 35.19
C ASP A 95 -55.68 -13.98 35.37
N PRO A 96 -55.31 -14.44 36.58
CA PRO A 96 -53.96 -14.90 36.88
C PRO A 96 -53.62 -16.24 36.21
N THR A 97 -54.62 -17.07 35.90
CA THR A 97 -54.43 -18.39 35.27
C THR A 97 -54.13 -18.20 33.79
N ILE A 98 -54.98 -17.43 33.10
CA ILE A 98 -54.82 -17.17 31.66
C ILE A 98 -53.54 -16.37 31.41
N LYS A 99 -53.25 -15.37 32.24
CA LYS A 99 -52.00 -14.60 32.15
C LYS A 99 -50.77 -15.49 32.23
N LYS A 100 -50.76 -16.47 33.16
CA LYS A 100 -49.66 -17.41 33.33
C LYS A 100 -49.50 -18.34 32.11
N ASP A 101 -50.60 -18.84 31.57
CA ASP A 101 -50.57 -19.73 30.41
C ASP A 101 -50.08 -18.99 29.15
N LEU A 102 -50.53 -17.75 28.93
CA LEU A 102 -50.03 -16.91 27.84
C LEU A 102 -48.56 -16.55 28.01
N GLN A 103 -48.13 -16.23 29.24
CA GLN A 103 -46.72 -15.94 29.54
C GLN A 103 -45.84 -17.13 29.19
N LYS A 104 -46.25 -18.36 29.51
CA LYS A 104 -45.49 -19.56 29.18
C LYS A 104 -45.27 -19.74 27.68
N GLU A 105 -46.29 -19.47 26.85
CA GLU A 105 -46.15 -19.55 25.39
C GLU A 105 -45.32 -18.38 24.83
N LEU A 106 -45.41 -17.19 25.44
CA LEU A 106 -44.55 -16.06 25.08
C LEU A 106 -43.06 -16.35 25.43
N ASP A 107 -42.78 -16.89 26.62
CA ASP A 107 -41.44 -17.29 27.05
C ASP A 107 -40.85 -18.31 26.07
N LYS A 108 -41.67 -19.26 25.58
CA LYS A 108 -41.27 -20.21 24.55
C LYS A 108 -40.93 -19.52 23.21
N ALA A 109 -41.70 -18.50 22.81
CA ALA A 109 -41.39 -17.72 21.61
C ALA A 109 -40.06 -16.96 21.79
N GLN A 110 -39.80 -16.44 22.98
CA GLN A 110 -38.55 -15.77 23.34
C GLN A 110 -37.36 -16.74 23.25
N ASP A 111 -37.46 -17.92 23.85
CA ASP A 111 -36.42 -18.95 23.78
C ASP A 111 -36.09 -19.32 22.32
N LEU A 112 -37.11 -19.51 21.49
CA LEU A 112 -36.94 -19.82 20.07
C LEU A 112 -36.32 -18.66 19.29
N LEU A 113 -36.66 -17.41 19.63
CA LEU A 113 -36.06 -16.23 19.03
C LEU A 113 -34.60 -16.08 19.43
N ASP A 114 -34.25 -16.42 20.67
CA ASP A 114 -32.89 -16.39 21.17
C ASP A 114 -32.04 -17.50 20.55
N ILE A 115 -32.60 -18.69 20.34
CA ILE A 115 -31.97 -19.77 19.54
C ILE A 115 -31.76 -19.31 18.09
N LYS A 116 -32.78 -18.75 17.45
CA LYS A 116 -32.71 -18.26 16.06
C LYS A 116 -31.60 -17.23 15.89
N ASN A 117 -31.39 -16.39 16.90
CA ASN A 117 -30.39 -15.32 16.89
C ASN A 117 -29.07 -15.69 17.57
N GLY A 118 -28.92 -16.90 18.11
CA GLY A 118 -27.80 -17.31 18.95
C GLY A 118 -26.57 -17.83 18.20
N PRO A 119 -25.66 -18.57 18.87
CA PRO A 119 -24.40 -19.05 18.28
C PRO A 119 -24.56 -20.13 17.20
N THR A 120 -25.78 -20.63 16.99
CA THR A 120 -26.13 -21.58 15.92
C THR A 120 -26.80 -20.89 14.73
N SER A 121 -26.96 -19.56 14.77
CA SER A 121 -27.54 -18.80 13.65
C SER A 121 -26.62 -18.84 12.41
N PRO A 122 -27.18 -18.81 11.18
CA PRO A 122 -26.39 -18.71 9.96
C PRO A 122 -25.42 -17.52 9.97
N GLU A 123 -25.85 -16.38 10.52
CA GLU A 123 -25.06 -15.16 10.65
C GLU A 123 -23.85 -15.37 11.56
N PHE A 124 -24.06 -15.97 12.73
CA PHE A 124 -22.97 -16.27 13.67
C PHE A 124 -21.96 -17.26 13.07
N ILE A 125 -22.45 -18.34 12.45
CA ILE A 125 -21.60 -19.35 11.80
C ILE A 125 -20.78 -18.71 10.67
N ALA A 126 -21.41 -17.91 9.82
CA ALA A 126 -20.73 -17.22 8.72
C ALA A 126 -19.65 -16.24 9.24
N ALA A 127 -19.92 -15.51 10.33
CA ALA A 127 -18.94 -14.66 10.98
C ALA A 127 -17.77 -15.47 11.57
N GLN A 128 -18.09 -16.55 12.29
CA GLN A 128 -17.08 -17.44 12.89
C GLN A 128 -16.16 -18.05 11.84
N GLU A 129 -16.72 -18.62 10.77
CA GLU A 129 -15.95 -19.21 9.66
C GLU A 129 -15.07 -18.17 8.97
N ALA A 130 -15.61 -16.97 8.69
CA ALA A 130 -14.86 -15.91 8.05
C ALA A 130 -13.69 -15.42 8.92
N ILE A 131 -13.86 -15.32 10.24
CA ILE A 131 -12.80 -14.91 11.16
C ILE A 131 -11.72 -16.00 11.28
N GLN A 132 -12.13 -17.27 11.41
CA GLN A 132 -11.19 -18.39 11.48
C GLN A 132 -10.37 -18.55 10.19
N ASP A 133 -10.97 -18.27 9.03
CA ASP A 133 -10.26 -18.31 7.74
C ASP A 133 -9.13 -17.27 7.64
N LEU A 134 -9.11 -16.22 8.48
CA LEU A 134 -8.03 -15.24 8.51
C LEU A 134 -6.75 -15.77 9.17
N LEU A 135 -6.86 -16.82 9.98
CA LEU A 135 -5.83 -17.27 10.91
C LEU A 135 -5.21 -18.60 10.50
N THR A 136 -3.97 -18.82 10.92
CA THR A 136 -3.20 -20.04 10.70
C THR A 136 -2.36 -20.39 11.91
N THR A 137 -1.80 -21.59 11.88
CA THR A 137 -0.94 -22.10 12.93
C THR A 137 0.39 -21.35 12.98
N LEU A 138 0.78 -20.93 14.18
CA LEU A 138 2.13 -20.48 14.52
C LEU A 138 2.92 -21.66 15.11
N VAL A 139 4.09 -21.94 14.56
CA VAL A 139 5.01 -23.00 15.00
C VAL A 139 6.28 -22.35 15.56
N ASN A 140 6.50 -22.50 16.87
CA ASN A 140 7.66 -21.95 17.57
C ASN A 140 8.74 -23.01 17.84
N PHE A 141 9.92 -22.56 18.25
CA PHE A 141 11.00 -23.44 18.71
C PHE A 141 10.53 -24.43 19.79
N GLY A 142 11.04 -25.66 19.73
CA GLY A 142 10.55 -26.77 20.54
C GLY A 142 9.24 -27.39 20.04
N GLN A 143 8.81 -27.07 18.80
CA GLN A 143 7.57 -27.56 18.18
C GLN A 143 6.29 -27.15 18.92
N LYS A 144 6.30 -25.99 19.59
CA LYS A 144 5.10 -25.43 20.24
C LYS A 144 4.20 -24.82 19.19
N THR A 145 2.94 -25.25 19.13
CA THR A 145 1.97 -24.78 18.13
C THR A 145 0.82 -23.99 18.75
N ASP A 146 0.44 -22.86 18.13
CA ASP A 146 -0.80 -22.13 18.39
C ASP A 146 -1.62 -22.10 17.09
N VAL A 147 -2.76 -22.81 17.06
CA VAL A 147 -3.60 -23.03 15.86
C VAL A 147 -4.08 -21.72 15.23
N TYR A 148 -4.20 -20.66 16.02
CA TYR A 148 -4.62 -19.33 15.58
C TYR A 148 -3.62 -18.24 15.99
N GLY A 149 -2.34 -18.61 16.06
CA GLY A 149 -1.26 -17.73 16.52
C GLY A 149 -0.70 -16.82 15.43
N ALA A 150 -1.09 -17.00 14.18
CA ALA A 150 -0.65 -16.19 13.04
C ALA A 150 -1.80 -15.92 12.07
N VAL A 151 -1.66 -14.92 11.20
CA VAL A 151 -2.56 -14.76 10.04
C VAL A 151 -2.09 -15.60 8.86
N LYS A 152 -3.02 -16.10 8.05
CA LYS A 152 -2.67 -16.75 6.79
C LYS A 152 -1.90 -15.79 5.89
N LEU A 153 -1.07 -16.38 5.02
CA LEU A 153 -0.24 -15.62 4.10
C LEU A 153 -1.08 -14.84 3.07
N ASP A 154 -2.25 -15.36 2.70
CA ASP A 154 -3.23 -14.72 1.79
C ASP A 154 -4.29 -13.88 2.52
N THR A 155 -4.20 -13.73 3.85
CA THR A 155 -5.07 -12.82 4.59
C THR A 155 -4.80 -11.39 4.12
N THR A 156 -5.85 -10.72 3.65
CA THR A 156 -5.84 -9.32 3.24
C THR A 156 -6.79 -8.52 4.12
N GLN A 157 -6.64 -7.21 4.12
CA GLN A 157 -7.58 -6.34 4.83
C GLN A 157 -9.01 -6.49 4.30
N ALA A 158 -9.19 -6.77 3.00
CA ALA A 158 -10.50 -7.04 2.41
C ALA A 158 -11.19 -8.27 3.04
N LYS A 159 -10.45 -9.36 3.32
CA LYS A 159 -10.99 -10.52 4.03
C LYS A 159 -11.36 -10.19 5.48
N VAL A 160 -10.56 -9.36 6.16
CA VAL A 160 -10.87 -8.89 7.52
C VAL A 160 -12.14 -8.04 7.52
N TYR A 161 -12.30 -7.19 6.52
CA TYR A 161 -13.49 -6.38 6.31
C TYR A 161 -14.73 -7.21 6.00
N GLU A 162 -14.62 -8.24 5.17
CA GLU A 162 -15.71 -9.19 4.91
C GLU A 162 -16.11 -9.93 6.19
N ALA A 163 -15.13 -10.34 7.01
CA ALA A 163 -15.38 -10.95 8.31
C ALA A 163 -16.07 -9.97 9.28
N GLN A 164 -15.68 -8.68 9.28
CA GLN A 164 -16.38 -7.64 10.05
C GLN A 164 -17.81 -7.42 9.55
N ASP A 165 -18.01 -7.34 8.23
CA ASP A 165 -19.34 -7.17 7.61
C ASP A 165 -20.28 -8.32 8.04
N LYS A 166 -19.78 -9.56 8.12
CA LYS A 166 -20.53 -10.72 8.64
C LYS A 166 -20.74 -10.66 10.15
N LEU A 167 -19.74 -10.23 10.92
CA LEU A 167 -19.84 -10.07 12.37
C LEU A 167 -20.86 -9.01 12.79
N ASP A 168 -21.00 -7.94 12.01
CA ASP A 168 -21.96 -6.87 12.23
C ASP A 168 -23.43 -7.34 12.08
N LEU A 169 -23.65 -8.42 11.32
CA LEU A 169 -24.97 -9.06 11.20
C LEU A 169 -25.35 -9.89 12.43
N VAL A 170 -24.38 -10.24 13.28
CA VAL A 170 -24.63 -10.97 14.54
C VAL A 170 -25.26 -10.00 15.55
N PRO A 171 -26.43 -10.30 16.13
CA PRO A 171 -27.06 -9.41 17.12
C PRO A 171 -26.19 -9.18 18.36
N ASP A 172 -26.18 -7.96 18.91
CA ASP A 172 -25.37 -7.61 20.09
C ASP A 172 -25.77 -8.37 21.36
N LYS A 173 -26.98 -8.96 21.40
CA LYS A 173 -27.45 -9.80 22.51
C LYS A 173 -26.77 -11.17 22.57
N VAL A 174 -26.07 -11.60 21.51
CA VAL A 174 -25.32 -12.86 21.47
C VAL A 174 -24.04 -12.71 22.29
N VAL A 175 -23.97 -13.38 23.43
CA VAL A 175 -22.84 -13.27 24.37
C VAL A 175 -21.53 -13.68 23.72
N GLU A 176 -21.55 -14.69 22.86
CA GLU A 176 -20.40 -15.21 22.14
C GLU A 176 -19.86 -14.26 21.06
N LYS A 177 -20.63 -13.23 20.66
CA LYS A 177 -20.16 -12.21 19.70
C LYS A 177 -18.91 -11.49 20.21
N ALA A 178 -18.79 -11.29 21.53
CA ALA A 178 -17.63 -10.66 22.15
C ALA A 178 -16.33 -11.42 21.88
N GLU A 179 -16.38 -12.75 21.84
CA GLU A 179 -15.23 -13.61 21.53
C GLU A 179 -14.84 -13.48 20.05
N LEU A 180 -15.81 -13.46 19.14
CA LEU A 180 -15.56 -13.22 17.72
C LEU A 180 -14.95 -11.82 17.48
N VAL A 181 -15.42 -10.79 18.19
CA VAL A 181 -14.82 -9.44 18.16
C VAL A 181 -13.35 -9.48 18.61
N ALA A 182 -13.04 -10.20 19.69
CA ALA A 182 -11.67 -10.34 20.18
C ALA A 182 -10.77 -11.10 19.18
N GLN A 183 -11.28 -12.15 18.55
CA GLN A 183 -10.55 -12.92 17.54
C GLN A 183 -10.32 -12.13 16.25
N LEU A 184 -11.32 -11.39 15.78
CA LEU A 184 -11.19 -10.51 14.62
C LEU A 184 -10.17 -9.39 14.89
N LYS A 185 -10.19 -8.82 16.10
CA LYS A 185 -9.16 -7.86 16.55
C LYS A 185 -7.77 -8.51 16.57
N LYS A 186 -7.63 -9.73 17.09
CA LYS A 186 -6.36 -10.48 17.07
C LYS A 186 -5.88 -10.71 15.63
N ALA A 187 -6.76 -11.11 14.71
CA ALA A 187 -6.43 -11.28 13.30
C ALA A 187 -5.98 -9.97 12.65
N GLN A 188 -6.65 -8.85 12.96
CA GLN A 188 -6.25 -7.51 12.52
C GLN A 188 -4.86 -7.13 13.04
N ASP A 189 -4.59 -7.32 14.33
CA ASP A 189 -3.30 -7.03 14.95
C ASP A 189 -2.17 -7.89 14.36
N LEU A 190 -2.43 -9.17 14.11
CA LEU A 190 -1.49 -10.09 13.46
C LEU A 190 -1.25 -9.77 11.98
N LEU A 191 -2.28 -9.31 11.24
CA LEU A 191 -2.14 -8.85 9.86
C LEU A 191 -1.22 -7.63 9.78
N ILE A 192 -1.39 -6.69 10.71
CA ILE A 192 -0.53 -5.51 10.85
C ILE A 192 0.90 -5.94 11.20
N ALA A 193 1.07 -6.82 12.18
CA ALA A 193 2.40 -7.32 12.57
C ALA A 193 3.13 -7.95 11.37
N ARG A 194 2.45 -8.81 10.59
CA ARG A 194 3.00 -9.41 9.37
C ARG A 194 3.45 -8.36 8.36
N ASN A 195 2.67 -7.29 8.14
CA ASN A 195 3.05 -6.22 7.21
C ASN A 195 4.27 -5.42 7.71
N ASN A 196 4.37 -5.19 9.02
CA ASN A 196 5.49 -4.48 9.64
C ASN A 196 6.78 -5.33 9.74
N GLU A 197 6.66 -6.65 9.75
CA GLU A 197 7.82 -7.56 9.86
C GLU A 197 8.82 -7.39 8.71
N GLN A 198 8.42 -6.87 7.55
CA GLN A 198 9.36 -6.60 6.44
C GLN A 198 10.36 -5.48 6.77
N ILE A 199 10.00 -4.57 7.67
CA ILE A 199 10.85 -3.45 8.06
C ILE A 199 12.01 -3.97 8.89
N GLY A 200 13.23 -3.68 8.44
CA GLY A 200 14.45 -4.19 9.07
C GLY A 200 14.76 -5.65 8.74
N ASN A 201 14.03 -6.27 7.80
CA ASN A 201 14.33 -7.63 7.33
C ASN A 201 15.76 -7.70 6.76
N ARG A 202 16.57 -8.63 7.28
CA ARG A 202 17.93 -8.89 6.81
C ARG A 202 18.05 -10.01 5.76
N VAL A 203 16.96 -10.72 5.48
CA VAL A 203 16.90 -11.77 4.46
C VAL A 203 16.70 -11.15 3.08
N VAL A 204 17.55 -11.51 2.13
CA VAL A 204 17.47 -11.00 0.75
C VAL A 204 16.52 -11.88 -0.06
N ASN A 205 15.59 -11.26 -0.78
CA ASN A 205 14.65 -11.96 -1.68
C ASN A 205 13.91 -13.12 -0.95
N GLY A 206 13.46 -12.88 0.30
CA GLY A 206 12.74 -13.86 1.11
C GLY A 206 11.29 -14.11 0.68
N ASN A 207 10.76 -13.30 -0.24
CA ASN A 207 9.49 -13.43 -0.92
C ASN A 207 9.59 -14.16 -2.28
N PHE A 208 10.81 -14.49 -2.72
CA PHE A 208 11.06 -15.23 -3.97
C PHE A 208 10.50 -14.59 -5.26
N ASP A 209 10.21 -13.29 -5.25
CA ASP A 209 9.71 -12.57 -6.43
C ASP A 209 10.77 -12.42 -7.53
N ASN A 210 12.05 -12.54 -7.16
CA ASN A 210 13.19 -12.55 -8.10
C ASN A 210 13.79 -13.96 -8.22
N ALA A 211 12.93 -14.96 -8.40
CA ALA A 211 13.33 -16.37 -8.43
C ALA A 211 14.19 -16.74 -7.20
N LEU A 212 15.27 -17.49 -7.38
CA LEU A 212 16.19 -17.91 -6.30
C LEU A 212 17.40 -16.99 -6.13
N ASN A 213 17.35 -15.75 -6.61
CA ASN A 213 18.46 -14.80 -6.46
C ASN A 213 18.83 -14.60 -4.98
N GLY A 214 20.12 -14.73 -4.66
CA GLY A 214 20.61 -14.63 -3.28
C GLY A 214 20.45 -15.90 -2.44
N TRP A 215 19.95 -17.00 -3.02
CA TRP A 215 19.78 -18.29 -2.36
C TRP A 215 20.64 -19.36 -3.01
N LYS A 216 21.36 -20.12 -2.18
CA LYS A 216 22.10 -21.30 -2.62
C LYS A 216 21.19 -22.51 -2.56
N THR A 217 21.23 -23.34 -3.60
CA THR A 217 20.44 -24.57 -3.68
C THR A 217 21.32 -25.80 -3.45
N TRP A 218 20.70 -26.87 -2.95
CA TRP A 218 21.33 -28.18 -2.83
C TRP A 218 20.35 -29.28 -3.24
N ILE A 219 20.88 -30.24 -4.00
CA ILE A 219 20.11 -31.32 -4.62
C ILE A 219 20.72 -32.64 -4.16
N GLY A 220 19.95 -33.42 -3.42
CA GLY A 220 20.33 -34.76 -3.02
C GLY A 220 20.14 -35.76 -4.15
N THR A 221 20.79 -36.92 -4.03
CA THR A 221 20.67 -38.01 -5.01
C THR A 221 19.21 -38.38 -5.25
N GLY A 222 18.80 -38.42 -6.52
CA GLY A 222 17.43 -38.76 -6.94
C GLY A 222 16.40 -37.63 -6.76
N SER A 223 16.82 -36.43 -6.38
CA SER A 223 15.95 -35.26 -6.22
C SER A 223 15.92 -34.37 -7.47
N SER A 224 15.00 -33.41 -7.48
CA SER A 224 14.93 -32.33 -8.46
C SER A 224 15.44 -31.02 -7.85
N ALA A 225 15.93 -30.12 -8.70
CA ALA A 225 16.34 -28.79 -8.27
C ALA A 225 15.17 -28.02 -7.61
N PRO A 226 15.41 -27.27 -6.52
CA PRO A 226 14.43 -26.32 -6.01
C PRO A 226 14.02 -25.33 -7.10
N THR A 227 12.73 -25.00 -7.16
CA THR A 227 12.18 -24.04 -8.13
C THR A 227 11.31 -23.02 -7.42
N VAL A 228 10.97 -21.93 -8.10
CA VAL A 228 9.93 -21.00 -7.66
C VAL A 228 8.67 -21.27 -8.47
N VAL A 229 7.52 -21.32 -7.80
CA VAL A 229 6.22 -21.57 -8.40
C VAL A 229 5.23 -20.51 -7.96
N ALA A 230 4.28 -20.16 -8.83
CA ALA A 230 3.13 -19.36 -8.44
C ALA A 230 2.33 -20.11 -7.36
N LYS A 231 1.90 -19.40 -6.33
CA LYS A 231 1.08 -19.97 -5.25
C LYS A 231 -0.34 -20.27 -5.76
N ASP A 232 -0.91 -21.39 -5.32
CA ASP A 232 -2.31 -21.74 -5.61
C ASP A 232 -3.24 -20.58 -5.19
N GLY A 233 -3.91 -19.95 -6.17
CA GLY A 233 -4.91 -18.91 -5.96
C GLY A 233 -4.40 -17.52 -5.55
N VAL A 234 -3.10 -17.21 -5.66
CA VAL A 234 -2.52 -15.89 -5.27
C VAL A 234 -1.44 -15.43 -6.26
N VAL A 235 -1.18 -14.12 -6.32
CA VAL A 235 -0.22 -13.44 -7.23
C VAL A 235 1.26 -13.63 -6.82
N ASN A 236 1.54 -14.19 -5.65
CA ASN A 236 2.90 -14.26 -5.10
C ASN A 236 3.59 -15.61 -5.37
N ASN A 237 4.92 -15.55 -5.42
CA ASN A 237 5.80 -16.68 -5.67
C ASN A 237 6.16 -17.42 -4.38
N ALA A 238 6.30 -18.75 -4.44
CA ALA A 238 6.80 -19.56 -3.34
C ALA A 238 7.93 -20.47 -3.82
N VAL A 239 8.93 -20.72 -2.97
CA VAL A 239 9.91 -21.75 -3.26
C VAL A 239 9.28 -23.13 -3.09
N LYS A 240 9.53 -24.02 -4.05
CA LYS A 240 9.17 -25.43 -4.03
C LYS A 240 10.44 -26.27 -3.88
N LEU A 241 10.45 -27.10 -2.84
CA LEU A 241 11.52 -28.05 -2.54
C LEU A 241 11.01 -29.46 -2.81
N ALA A 242 11.63 -30.16 -3.75
CA ALA A 242 11.41 -31.58 -3.95
C ALA A 242 11.96 -32.38 -2.75
N SER A 243 11.50 -33.63 -2.59
CA SER A 243 12.05 -34.52 -1.58
C SER A 243 13.56 -34.70 -1.74
N ASN A 244 14.30 -34.63 -0.64
CA ASN A 244 15.76 -34.64 -0.60
C ASN A 244 16.44 -33.42 -1.27
N SER A 245 15.87 -32.21 -1.11
CA SER A 245 16.46 -30.94 -1.58
C SER A 245 16.41 -29.85 -0.51
N SER A 246 17.28 -28.85 -0.62
CA SER A 246 17.31 -27.70 0.29
C SER A 246 17.73 -26.40 -0.37
N ILE A 247 17.41 -25.29 0.29
CA ILE A 247 17.96 -23.97 -0.02
C ILE A 247 18.56 -23.35 1.25
N GLU A 248 19.58 -22.51 1.10
CA GLU A 248 20.17 -21.76 2.20
C GLU A 248 20.61 -20.35 1.78
N GLN A 249 20.57 -19.41 2.72
CA GLN A 249 21.10 -18.06 2.55
C GLN A 249 21.95 -17.69 3.76
N THR A 250 23.10 -17.05 3.51
CA THR A 250 23.91 -16.45 4.57
C THR A 250 23.44 -15.00 4.79
N ILE A 251 22.85 -14.76 5.95
CA ILE A 251 22.41 -13.45 6.41
C ILE A 251 23.63 -12.71 6.96
N GLN A 252 23.97 -11.57 6.38
CA GLN A 252 25.14 -10.77 6.73
C GLN A 252 24.74 -9.56 7.59
N GLY A 253 25.70 -8.93 8.26
CA GLY A 253 25.48 -7.68 9.01
C GLY A 253 24.73 -7.87 10.33
N LEU A 254 24.80 -9.08 10.92
CA LEU A 254 24.28 -9.32 12.26
C LEU A 254 25.24 -8.74 13.31
N LYS A 255 24.72 -8.34 14.46
CA LYS A 255 25.53 -7.90 15.60
C LYS A 255 25.84 -9.08 16.51
N PRO A 256 27.04 -9.15 17.12
CA PRO A 256 27.35 -10.17 18.12
C PRO A 256 26.49 -10.06 19.39
N ASN A 257 26.28 -11.19 20.09
CA ASN A 257 25.51 -11.27 21.35
C ASN A 257 24.11 -10.63 21.29
N THR A 258 23.47 -10.68 20.13
CA THR A 258 22.19 -10.02 19.87
C THR A 258 21.17 -11.10 19.54
N ASN A 259 19.97 -11.06 20.14
CA ASN A 259 18.92 -11.98 19.74
C ASN A 259 18.30 -11.52 18.42
N TYR A 260 17.85 -12.49 17.65
CA TYR A 260 17.16 -12.30 16.39
C TYR A 260 15.98 -13.25 16.34
N VAL A 261 14.89 -12.80 15.73
CA VAL A 261 13.73 -13.62 15.40
C VAL A 261 13.70 -13.81 13.90
N LEU A 262 13.71 -15.09 13.50
CA LEU A 262 13.51 -15.54 12.13
C LEU A 262 12.06 -16.02 11.98
N THR A 263 11.33 -15.47 11.01
CA THR A 263 9.99 -15.92 10.63
C THR A 263 9.95 -16.39 9.18
N PHE A 264 9.09 -17.36 8.88
CA PHE A 264 8.80 -17.81 7.51
C PHE A 264 7.38 -18.40 7.45
N TYR A 265 6.81 -18.52 6.26
CA TYR A 265 5.59 -19.29 6.03
C TYR A 265 5.94 -20.56 5.26
N GLY A 266 5.43 -21.72 5.70
CA GLY A 266 5.68 -22.98 5.00
C GLY A 266 4.50 -23.95 5.00
N LYS A 267 4.48 -24.87 4.03
CA LYS A 267 3.54 -26.01 3.96
C LYS A 267 4.22 -27.26 3.38
N VAL A 268 3.57 -28.41 3.51
CA VAL A 268 4.00 -29.69 2.93
C VAL A 268 2.80 -30.47 2.37
N ASP A 269 2.93 -31.09 1.20
CA ASP A 269 1.80 -31.76 0.52
C ASP A 269 1.67 -33.28 0.81
N ASP A 270 2.66 -33.90 1.45
CA ASP A 270 2.73 -35.36 1.70
C ASP A 270 2.61 -35.77 3.17
N LYS A 271 2.12 -34.87 4.04
CA LYS A 271 2.02 -35.08 5.50
C LYS A 271 3.37 -35.42 6.19
N THR A 272 4.51 -35.18 5.53
CA THR A 272 5.83 -35.27 6.16
C THR A 272 6.15 -33.97 6.90
N PHE A 273 7.31 -33.37 6.68
CA PHE A 273 7.63 -32.05 7.20
C PHE A 273 8.58 -31.29 6.28
N LEU A 274 8.41 -29.98 6.25
CA LEU A 274 9.43 -29.03 5.83
C LEU A 274 10.22 -28.61 7.08
N SER A 275 11.54 -28.78 7.06
CA SER A 275 12.41 -28.28 8.13
C SER A 275 12.93 -26.90 7.77
N ALA A 276 12.84 -25.97 8.72
CA ALA A 276 13.46 -24.67 8.63
C ALA A 276 14.40 -24.50 9.81
N GLY A 277 15.58 -23.92 9.59
CA GLY A 277 16.55 -23.76 10.67
C GLY A 277 17.59 -22.69 10.44
N ILE A 278 18.31 -22.40 11.50
CA ILE A 278 19.39 -21.43 11.55
C ILE A 278 20.66 -22.12 12.09
N LYS A 279 21.78 -21.94 11.39
CA LYS A 279 23.11 -22.47 11.74
C LYS A 279 24.18 -21.39 11.58
N ASN A 280 25.41 -21.70 11.98
CA ASN A 280 26.56 -20.80 11.83
C ASN A 280 26.44 -19.42 12.51
N HIS A 281 25.53 -19.25 13.48
CA HIS A 281 25.34 -17.99 14.21
C HIS A 281 26.22 -17.87 15.46
N GLY A 282 27.18 -18.79 15.66
CA GLY A 282 28.03 -18.85 16.86
C GLY A 282 27.43 -19.64 18.03
N GLY A 283 26.21 -20.17 17.88
CA GLY A 283 25.56 -21.09 18.82
C GLY A 283 25.24 -22.45 18.18
N THR A 284 24.47 -23.27 18.89
CA THR A 284 23.99 -24.58 18.41
C THR A 284 22.94 -24.39 17.32
N GLN A 285 23.00 -25.20 16.24
CA GLN A 285 21.98 -25.18 15.20
C GLN A 285 20.59 -25.43 15.78
N GLN A 286 19.62 -24.62 15.34
CA GLN A 286 18.22 -24.72 15.73
C GLN A 286 17.35 -24.98 14.51
N SER A 287 16.28 -25.76 14.66
CA SER A 287 15.29 -25.95 13.61
C SER A 287 13.91 -26.26 14.15
N ILE A 288 12.90 -25.95 13.34
CA ILE A 288 11.51 -26.36 13.54
C ILE A 288 11.02 -27.16 12.33
N ARG A 289 9.83 -27.76 12.46
CA ARG A 289 9.22 -28.60 11.43
C ARG A 289 7.80 -28.10 11.17
N VAL A 290 7.47 -27.90 9.91
CA VAL A 290 6.11 -27.59 9.47
C VAL A 290 5.52 -28.82 8.81
N THR A 291 4.40 -29.31 9.35
CA THR A 291 3.70 -30.55 8.93
C THR A 291 2.35 -30.28 8.27
N SER A 292 1.92 -29.01 8.20
CA SER A 292 0.60 -28.62 7.69
C SER A 292 0.53 -28.67 6.17
N ALA A 293 -0.65 -29.04 5.66
CA ALA A 293 -0.99 -28.92 4.24
C ALA A 293 -1.25 -27.46 3.82
N ASP A 294 -1.59 -26.60 4.79
CA ASP A 294 -1.75 -25.17 4.62
C ASP A 294 -0.53 -24.40 5.14
N TYR A 295 -0.31 -23.20 4.59
CA TYR A 295 0.79 -22.35 5.02
C TYR A 295 0.65 -21.97 6.50
N SER A 296 1.60 -22.44 7.29
CA SER A 296 1.76 -22.13 8.71
C SER A 296 2.96 -21.20 8.91
N LYS A 297 2.87 -20.28 9.88
CA LYS A 297 3.99 -19.40 10.22
C LYS A 297 4.96 -20.12 11.14
N GLY A 298 6.21 -20.24 10.75
CA GLY A 298 7.30 -20.73 11.58
C GLY A 298 8.10 -19.58 12.18
N GLN A 299 8.49 -19.71 13.46
CA GLN A 299 9.29 -18.72 14.17
C GLN A 299 10.43 -19.36 14.97
N ILE A 300 11.64 -18.84 14.79
CA ILE A 300 12.87 -19.31 15.46
C ILE A 300 13.58 -18.10 16.06
N ALA A 301 13.69 -18.05 17.39
CA ALA A 301 14.50 -17.05 18.08
C ALA A 301 15.92 -17.61 18.32
N PHE A 302 16.95 -16.86 17.94
CA PHE A 302 18.36 -17.26 18.11
C PHE A 302 19.21 -16.07 18.57
N THR A 303 20.30 -16.33 19.29
CA THR A 303 21.25 -15.31 19.75
C THR A 303 22.58 -15.50 19.03
N THR A 304 23.12 -14.45 18.42
CA THR A 304 24.45 -14.50 17.80
C THR A 304 25.53 -14.67 18.86
N GLY A 305 26.56 -15.45 18.57
CA GLY A 305 27.74 -15.58 19.44
C GLY A 305 28.59 -14.31 19.46
N ALA A 306 29.55 -14.25 20.39
CA ALA A 306 30.36 -13.06 20.68
C ALA A 306 31.17 -12.49 19.51
N ASN A 307 31.39 -13.26 18.44
CA ASN A 307 32.09 -12.83 17.22
C ASN A 307 31.25 -13.00 15.95
N ALA A 308 30.02 -13.49 16.06
CA ALA A 308 29.20 -13.81 14.89
C ALA A 308 28.60 -12.54 14.29
N LYS A 309 28.95 -12.25 13.03
CA LYS A 309 28.38 -11.15 12.22
C LYS A 309 27.45 -11.64 11.11
N SER A 310 27.22 -12.94 11.07
CA SER A 310 26.38 -13.60 10.08
C SER A 310 25.76 -14.87 10.66
N ALA A 311 24.73 -15.37 9.98
CA ALA A 311 24.09 -16.65 10.26
C ALA A 311 23.60 -17.27 8.95
N THR A 312 23.44 -18.59 8.89
CA THR A 312 22.91 -19.29 7.71
C THR A 312 21.51 -19.80 8.00
N PHE A 313 20.52 -19.25 7.31
CA PHE A 313 19.17 -19.79 7.29
C PHE A 313 19.05 -20.88 6.22
N PHE A 314 18.33 -21.96 6.52
CA PHE A 314 18.07 -23.03 5.57
C PHE A 314 16.63 -23.53 5.64
N LEU A 315 16.14 -23.99 4.49
CA LEU A 315 14.92 -24.77 4.32
C LEU A 315 15.30 -26.11 3.71
N LEU A 316 14.81 -27.20 4.30
CA LEU A 316 15.14 -28.57 3.92
C LEU A 316 13.86 -29.41 3.85
N LYS A 317 13.60 -29.98 2.68
CA LYS A 317 12.66 -31.10 2.53
C LYS A 317 13.47 -32.40 2.55
N GLY A 318 13.27 -33.19 3.61
CA GLY A 318 13.90 -34.51 3.77
C GLY A 318 13.39 -35.55 2.75
N ALA A 319 13.84 -36.80 2.90
CA ALA A 319 13.39 -37.91 2.07
C ALA A 319 11.86 -38.16 2.26
N GLY A 320 11.15 -38.41 1.15
CA GLY A 320 9.69 -38.54 1.10
C GLY A 320 9.20 -38.57 -0.36
N SER A 321 7.88 -38.50 -0.57
CA SER A 321 7.28 -38.50 -1.92
C SER A 321 6.70 -37.15 -2.37
N GLY A 322 6.59 -36.18 -1.46
CA GLY A 322 6.02 -34.86 -1.75
C GLY A 322 7.00 -33.71 -1.68
N ASN A 323 6.44 -32.51 -1.77
CA ASN A 323 7.14 -31.24 -1.84
C ASN A 323 6.91 -30.42 -0.56
N GLY A 324 7.93 -29.66 -0.19
CA GLY A 324 7.81 -28.57 0.76
C GLY A 324 7.68 -27.25 0.02
N PHE A 325 6.92 -26.32 0.57
CA PHE A 325 6.79 -24.97 0.04
C PHE A 325 7.06 -23.93 1.12
N ALA A 326 7.71 -22.83 0.77
CA ALA A 326 7.91 -21.72 1.69
C ALA A 326 7.85 -20.36 0.98
N ASP A 327 7.51 -19.34 1.77
CA ASP A 327 7.45 -17.94 1.36
C ASP A 327 7.66 -17.02 2.59
N PHE A 328 7.89 -15.74 2.35
CA PHE A 328 7.88 -14.64 3.31
C PHE A 328 8.85 -14.85 4.48
N VAL A 329 10.14 -14.95 4.16
CA VAL A 329 11.21 -15.18 5.14
C VAL A 329 11.81 -13.86 5.65
N ILE A 330 11.87 -13.71 6.97
CA ILE A 330 12.30 -12.48 7.64
C ILE A 330 13.25 -12.78 8.80
N ALA A 331 14.31 -11.99 8.97
CA ALA A 331 15.16 -12.02 10.16
C ALA A 331 15.34 -10.60 10.73
N LYS A 332 14.88 -10.38 11.96
CA LYS A 332 14.92 -9.09 12.67
C LYS A 332 15.60 -9.21 14.03
N ALA A 333 16.31 -8.18 14.49
CA ALA A 333 16.88 -8.13 15.83
C ALA A 333 15.77 -8.07 16.90
N ASP A 334 15.96 -8.80 17.98
CA ASP A 334 15.14 -8.87 19.20
C ASP A 334 16.04 -8.58 20.41
N ASN A 335 16.62 -7.38 20.42
CA ASN A 335 17.65 -6.97 21.37
C ASN A 335 17.10 -6.60 22.76
N GLY A 336 15.78 -6.70 22.99
CA GLY A 336 15.14 -6.32 24.25
C GLY A 336 15.12 -4.82 24.53
N GLU A 337 15.48 -3.97 23.55
CA GLU A 337 15.39 -2.50 23.68
C GLU A 337 13.96 -2.04 23.96
N ASP A 338 12.97 -2.79 23.46
CA ASP A 338 11.54 -2.55 23.67
C ASP A 338 11.11 -2.57 25.16
N LEU A 339 11.98 -3.02 26.08
CA LEU A 339 11.76 -3.01 27.53
C LEU A 339 12.45 -1.85 28.25
N ILE A 340 13.29 -1.07 27.55
CA ILE A 340 14.02 0.06 28.14
C ILE A 340 13.07 1.25 28.24
N PRO A 341 12.84 1.85 29.44
CA PRO A 341 11.88 2.94 29.60
C PRO A 341 12.12 4.14 28.67
N GLU A 342 13.39 4.50 28.45
CA GLU A 342 13.82 5.56 27.53
C GLU A 342 13.42 5.26 26.07
N VAL A 343 13.60 4.02 25.61
CA VAL A 343 13.21 3.57 24.26
C VAL A 343 11.68 3.52 24.15
N ILE A 344 10.99 3.00 25.18
CA ILE A 344 9.52 2.96 25.24
C ILE A 344 8.94 4.38 25.13
N GLU A 345 9.49 5.34 25.86
CA GLU A 345 9.05 6.74 25.83
C GLU A 345 9.24 7.36 24.44
N ALA A 346 10.42 7.16 23.84
CA ALA A 346 10.73 7.66 22.50
C ALA A 346 9.81 7.03 21.45
N THR A 347 9.65 5.70 21.46
CA THR A 347 8.75 4.97 20.55
C THR A 347 7.31 5.44 20.69
N ASN A 348 6.78 5.53 21.91
CA ASN A 348 5.42 6.01 22.15
C ASN A 348 5.22 7.46 21.68
N THR A 349 6.24 8.30 21.81
CA THR A 349 6.16 9.70 21.38
C THR A 349 6.15 9.81 19.86
N VAL A 350 7.02 9.07 19.17
CA VAL A 350 7.05 9.00 17.70
C VAL A 350 5.74 8.40 17.17
N ASP A 351 5.28 7.28 17.73
CA ASP A 351 4.04 6.61 17.32
C ASP A 351 2.81 7.53 17.45
N LYS A 352 2.78 8.41 18.46
CA LYS A 352 1.67 9.36 18.66
C LYS A 352 1.52 10.37 17.53
N LEU A 353 2.55 10.61 16.72
CA LEU A 353 2.50 11.51 15.56
C LEU A 353 1.66 10.94 14.42
N PHE A 354 1.49 9.62 14.39
CA PHE A 354 0.94 8.92 13.24
C PHE A 354 -0.45 8.32 13.53
N THR A 355 -1.15 8.03 12.44
CA THR A 355 -2.41 7.31 12.41
C THR A 355 -2.38 6.28 11.29
N ASN A 356 -3.40 5.44 11.26
CA ASN A 356 -3.55 4.43 10.24
C ASN A 356 -3.82 5.06 8.87
N LEU A 357 -3.30 4.44 7.81
CA LEU A 357 -3.48 4.84 6.43
C LEU A 357 -4.00 3.66 5.62
N SER A 358 -5.21 3.77 5.06
CA SER A 358 -5.74 2.80 4.08
C SER A 358 -5.43 3.28 2.67
N VAL A 359 -4.65 2.53 1.89
CA VAL A 359 -4.23 2.91 0.53
C VAL A 359 -4.76 1.91 -0.49
N ILE A 360 -5.25 2.38 -1.64
CA ILE A 360 -5.43 1.55 -2.83
C ILE A 360 -4.81 2.26 -4.04
N GLY A 361 -3.89 1.59 -4.73
CA GLY A 361 -3.20 2.08 -5.91
C GLY A 361 -3.91 1.78 -7.23
N VAL A 362 -3.36 2.32 -8.32
CA VAL A 362 -3.90 2.17 -9.68
C VAL A 362 -4.10 0.70 -10.06
N ASN A 363 -3.09 -0.12 -9.81
CA ASN A 363 -3.04 -1.53 -10.21
C ASN A 363 -3.57 -2.47 -9.12
N ASP A 364 -4.03 -1.94 -7.99
CA ASP A 364 -4.39 -2.76 -6.84
C ASP A 364 -5.87 -3.15 -6.88
N SER A 365 -6.16 -4.43 -6.70
CA SER A 365 -7.55 -4.91 -6.63
C SER A 365 -8.18 -4.71 -5.25
N ALA A 366 -7.39 -4.40 -4.23
CA ALA A 366 -7.84 -4.23 -2.85
C ALA A 366 -6.98 -3.20 -2.10
N ALA A 367 -7.57 -2.56 -1.08
CA ALA A 367 -6.86 -1.61 -0.22
C ALA A 367 -5.96 -2.30 0.81
N THR A 368 -4.83 -1.68 1.11
CA THR A 368 -3.85 -2.07 2.14
C THR A 368 -3.92 -1.08 3.30
N LEU A 369 -3.94 -1.56 4.54
CA LEU A 369 -3.88 -0.72 5.75
C LEU A 369 -2.45 -0.70 6.30
N TYR A 370 -1.89 0.48 6.43
CA TYR A 370 -0.61 0.75 7.08
C TYR A 370 -0.87 1.37 8.45
N LYS A 371 -0.48 0.69 9.53
CA LYS A 371 -0.49 1.30 10.86
C LYS A 371 0.57 2.38 10.91
N ASN A 372 0.24 3.52 11.50
CA ASN A 372 1.13 4.68 11.56
C ASN A 372 1.61 5.14 10.16
N GLY A 373 0.85 4.84 9.11
CA GLY A 373 1.22 5.13 7.71
C GLY A 373 0.93 6.57 7.27
N ALA A 374 0.20 7.36 8.08
CA ALA A 374 -0.04 8.77 7.83
C ALA A 374 0.19 9.58 9.12
N LEU A 375 0.49 10.87 8.99
CA LEU A 375 0.43 11.76 10.15
C LEU A 375 -1.02 11.89 10.63
N LYS A 376 -1.23 12.02 11.94
CA LYS A 376 -2.53 12.48 12.44
C LYS A 376 -2.84 13.85 11.84
N ILE A 377 -4.12 14.09 11.57
CA ILE A 377 -4.60 15.39 11.11
C ILE A 377 -4.20 16.52 12.09
N THR A 378 -4.04 16.21 13.37
CA THR A 378 -3.67 17.15 14.43
C THR A 378 -2.16 17.35 14.64
N THR A 379 -1.30 16.47 14.12
CA THR A 379 0.16 16.59 14.28
C THR A 379 0.65 17.86 13.59
N LYS A 380 1.51 18.65 14.24
CA LYS A 380 2.16 19.84 13.64
C LYS A 380 3.69 19.70 13.69
N GLN A 381 4.38 20.65 13.07
CA GLN A 381 5.85 20.71 13.08
C GLN A 381 6.42 20.64 14.52
N ALA A 382 5.80 21.35 15.46
CA ALA A 382 6.27 21.41 16.85
C ALA A 382 6.27 20.03 17.55
N GLU A 383 5.28 19.18 17.26
CA GLU A 383 5.20 17.82 17.79
C GLU A 383 6.27 16.91 17.17
N ILE A 384 6.58 17.08 15.88
CA ILE A 384 7.67 16.36 15.20
C ILE A 384 9.02 16.76 15.79
N ASP A 385 9.25 18.07 15.97
CA ASP A 385 10.49 18.59 16.55
C ASP A 385 10.68 18.11 18.00
N ALA A 386 9.61 18.10 18.80
CA ALA A 386 9.63 17.60 20.17
C ALA A 386 9.95 16.09 20.23
N ALA A 387 9.34 15.29 19.37
CA ALA A 387 9.64 13.87 19.27
C ALA A 387 11.09 13.62 18.82
N LYS A 388 11.59 14.44 17.87
CA LYS A 388 12.99 14.38 17.42
C LYS A 388 13.97 14.69 18.54
N ALA A 389 13.70 15.71 19.36
CA ALA A 389 14.56 16.03 20.50
C ALA A 389 14.67 14.85 21.50
N ILE A 390 13.58 14.12 21.75
CA ILE A 390 13.57 12.93 22.62
C ILE A 390 14.41 11.81 21.99
N VAL A 391 14.26 11.53 20.69
CA VAL A 391 15.03 10.48 20.01
C VAL A 391 16.51 10.84 19.90
N ASP A 392 16.85 12.10 19.64
CA ASP A 392 18.25 12.56 19.57
C ASP A 392 18.96 12.40 20.93
N ALA A 393 18.23 12.52 22.04
CA ALA A 393 18.75 12.32 23.40
C ALA A 393 19.01 10.84 23.75
N MET A 394 18.47 9.89 22.98
CA MET A 394 18.71 8.46 23.19
C MET A 394 20.19 8.08 23.03
N LYS A 395 20.66 7.04 23.72
CA LYS A 395 22.03 6.53 23.51
C LYS A 395 22.25 6.05 22.08
N ASP A 396 23.38 6.43 21.48
CA ASP A 396 23.77 6.00 20.12
C ASP A 396 23.99 4.48 19.98
N SER A 397 24.13 3.77 21.10
CA SER A 397 24.21 2.31 21.11
C SER A 397 22.89 1.62 20.80
N TYR A 398 21.74 2.30 20.96
CA TYR A 398 20.43 1.71 20.73
C TYR A 398 20.14 1.60 19.22
N GLU A 399 19.78 0.41 18.74
CA GLU A 399 19.38 0.19 17.34
C GLU A 399 18.12 0.98 17.00
N SER A 400 17.18 1.01 17.95
CA SER A 400 15.89 1.70 17.82
C SER A 400 16.07 3.19 17.53
N LYS A 401 17.18 3.82 17.94
CA LYS A 401 17.44 5.24 17.66
C LYS A 401 17.50 5.51 16.17
N ALA A 402 18.22 4.68 15.40
CA ALA A 402 18.35 4.88 13.96
C ALA A 402 16.99 4.68 13.24
N ASP A 403 16.22 3.67 13.66
CA ASP A 403 14.90 3.38 13.11
C ASP A 403 13.88 4.48 13.45
N LEU A 404 13.90 5.01 14.68
CA LEU A 404 13.06 6.13 15.11
C LEU A 404 13.44 7.44 14.40
N LEU A 405 14.74 7.69 14.16
CA LEU A 405 15.18 8.83 13.36
C LEU A 405 14.74 8.73 11.90
N ALA A 406 14.79 7.53 11.32
CA ALA A 406 14.25 7.30 9.98
C ALA A 406 12.73 7.52 9.94
N THR A 407 12.01 7.07 10.98
CA THR A 407 10.56 7.28 11.13
C THR A 407 10.22 8.76 11.29
N LEU A 408 11.00 9.52 12.07
CA LEU A 408 10.86 10.97 12.20
C LEU A 408 11.18 11.71 10.91
N LYS A 409 12.13 11.22 10.11
CA LYS A 409 12.35 11.74 8.78
C LYS A 409 11.11 11.54 7.90
N THR A 410 10.50 10.35 7.93
CA THR A 410 9.22 10.12 7.25
C THR A 410 8.12 11.06 7.77
N ALA A 411 8.06 11.30 9.09
CA ALA A 411 7.12 12.27 9.67
C ALA A 411 7.33 13.68 9.09
N GLN A 412 8.59 14.12 9.00
CA GLN A 412 8.94 15.41 8.42
C GLN A 412 8.57 15.49 6.94
N ASP A 413 8.94 14.47 6.16
CA ASP A 413 8.64 14.43 4.72
C ASP A 413 7.11 14.47 4.47
N LEU A 414 6.32 13.77 5.29
CA LEU A 414 4.85 13.82 5.24
C LEU A 414 4.28 15.18 5.68
N TRP A 415 4.91 15.85 6.64
CA TRP A 415 4.52 17.19 7.07
C TRP A 415 4.78 18.22 5.96
N ASP A 416 5.94 18.14 5.32
CA ASP A 416 6.32 19.03 4.22
C ASP A 416 5.37 18.85 3.03
N ILE A 417 5.03 17.59 2.68
CA ILE A 417 4.01 17.29 1.66
C ILE A 417 2.67 17.92 2.03
N ARG A 418 2.18 17.73 3.26
CA ARG A 418 0.88 18.27 3.69
C ARG A 418 0.88 19.80 3.71
N SER A 419 1.99 20.43 4.10
CA SER A 419 2.14 21.88 4.19
C SER A 419 2.27 22.54 2.81
N ALA A 420 2.80 21.82 1.82
CA ALA A 420 2.80 22.25 0.42
C ALA A 420 1.43 22.08 -0.25
N ALA A 421 0.57 21.17 0.25
CA ALA A 421 -0.62 20.67 -0.44
C ALA A 421 -1.89 21.55 -0.39
N ASP A 422 -1.78 22.86 -0.18
CA ASP A 422 -2.93 23.79 -0.30
C ASP A 422 -3.19 24.23 -1.74
N THR A 423 -2.19 24.15 -2.62
CA THR A 423 -2.35 24.43 -4.06
C THR A 423 -2.67 23.15 -4.83
N GLY A 424 -3.76 23.16 -5.61
CA GLY A 424 -4.08 22.06 -6.54
C GLY A 424 -5.16 21.08 -6.07
N ASN A 425 -5.78 21.29 -4.90
CA ASN A 425 -6.97 20.52 -4.51
C ASN A 425 -8.14 20.78 -5.48
N LEU A 426 -8.59 19.73 -6.16
CA LEU A 426 -9.70 19.79 -7.12
C LEU A 426 -11.08 19.62 -6.44
N VAL A 427 -11.10 19.23 -5.16
CA VAL A 427 -12.32 19.09 -4.37
C VAL A 427 -12.84 20.46 -3.97
N LYS A 428 -14.14 20.71 -4.18
CA LYS A 428 -14.80 21.91 -3.68
C LYS A 428 -15.39 21.65 -2.30
N ASN A 429 -15.15 22.55 -1.36
CA ASN A 429 -15.66 22.46 0.01
C ASN A 429 -15.31 21.11 0.66
N GLY A 430 -14.02 20.72 0.58
CA GLY A 430 -13.50 19.46 1.12
C GLY A 430 -13.28 19.48 2.64
N GLU A 431 -13.25 20.68 3.20
CA GLU A 431 -13.19 21.07 4.60
C GLU A 431 -14.59 21.29 5.23
N PHE A 432 -15.65 21.25 4.43
CA PHE A 432 -17.05 21.36 4.86
C PHE A 432 -17.43 22.66 5.59
N ASP A 433 -16.63 23.74 5.46
CA ASP A 433 -16.93 25.05 6.04
C ASP A 433 -18.22 25.69 5.50
N ASN A 434 -18.64 25.28 4.31
CA ASN A 434 -19.90 25.71 3.70
C ASN A 434 -20.98 24.61 3.75
N GLY A 435 -20.97 23.78 4.79
CA GLY A 435 -21.91 22.68 4.95
C GLY A 435 -21.73 21.64 3.84
N LEU A 436 -22.83 21.23 3.19
CA LEU A 436 -22.81 20.28 2.07
C LEU A 436 -22.77 20.95 0.68
N ALA A 437 -22.39 22.21 0.58
CA ALA A 437 -22.24 22.85 -0.73
C ALA A 437 -21.31 22.02 -1.64
N ASN A 438 -21.74 21.79 -2.88
CA ASN A 438 -21.07 20.94 -3.90
C ASN A 438 -21.05 19.42 -3.61
N TRP A 439 -21.61 18.98 -2.50
CA TRP A 439 -21.75 17.56 -2.15
C TRP A 439 -23.20 17.09 -2.32
N LYS A 440 -23.38 15.92 -2.92
CA LYS A 440 -24.72 15.35 -3.17
C LYS A 440 -24.87 14.01 -2.47
N PRO A 441 -25.96 13.73 -1.75
CA PRO A 441 -26.28 12.38 -1.30
C PRO A 441 -26.46 11.44 -2.50
N TRP A 442 -25.96 10.21 -2.42
CA TRP A 442 -26.06 9.22 -3.51
C TRP A 442 -26.49 7.86 -2.97
N ASN A 443 -27.79 7.67 -2.85
CA ASN A 443 -28.45 6.45 -2.38
C ASN A 443 -29.99 6.57 -2.49
N ASN A 444 -30.69 5.49 -2.15
CA ASN A 444 -32.14 5.32 -2.29
C ASN A 444 -32.96 6.17 -1.30
N ALA A 445 -34.28 6.27 -1.53
CA ALA A 445 -35.19 7.19 -0.82
C ALA A 445 -35.25 7.02 0.71
N THR A 446 -34.81 5.89 1.25
CA THR A 446 -34.79 5.59 2.70
C THR A 446 -33.47 5.98 3.37
N SER A 447 -32.53 6.55 2.63
CA SER A 447 -31.19 6.85 3.14
C SER A 447 -31.16 8.10 4.00
N THR A 448 -30.41 8.02 5.11
CA THR A 448 -30.21 9.15 6.01
C THR A 448 -29.40 10.23 5.30
N THR A 449 -29.94 11.45 5.27
CA THR A 449 -29.24 12.59 4.65
C THR A 449 -27.95 12.88 5.43
N PRO A 450 -26.80 13.04 4.75
CA PRO A 450 -25.57 13.49 5.41
C PRO A 450 -25.78 14.86 6.07
N THR A 451 -25.00 15.14 7.11
CA THR A 451 -25.04 16.44 7.81
C THR A 451 -23.63 16.90 8.12
N THR A 452 -23.44 18.18 8.42
CA THR A 452 -22.20 18.68 9.01
C THR A 452 -22.38 18.95 10.50
N THR A 453 -21.32 18.77 11.28
CA THR A 453 -21.27 19.08 12.71
C THR A 453 -19.93 19.72 13.05
N GLN A 454 -19.78 20.28 14.25
CA GLN A 454 -18.49 20.77 14.72
C GLN A 454 -17.77 19.76 15.61
N GLU A 455 -16.45 19.69 15.46
CA GLU A 455 -15.54 19.01 16.38
C GLU A 455 -14.27 19.85 16.54
N ASN A 456 -13.89 20.15 17.79
CA ASN A 456 -12.71 20.98 18.12
C ASN A 456 -12.65 22.34 17.39
N GLY A 457 -13.81 22.90 17.03
CA GLY A 457 -13.92 24.17 16.30
C GLY A 457 -13.86 24.06 14.77
N ASN A 458 -13.69 22.87 14.21
CA ASN A 458 -13.72 22.61 12.76
C ASN A 458 -15.07 22.04 12.34
N ASN A 459 -15.51 22.39 11.13
CA ASN A 459 -16.67 21.74 10.51
C ASN A 459 -16.25 20.38 9.96
N ILE A 460 -17.03 19.35 10.23
CA ILE A 460 -16.78 17.98 9.78
C ILE A 460 -18.06 17.39 9.18
N LEU A 461 -17.90 16.50 8.20
CA LEU A 461 -19.01 15.74 7.63
C LEU A 461 -19.37 14.57 8.55
N LYS A 462 -20.66 14.41 8.85
CA LYS A 462 -21.25 13.29 9.59
C LYS A 462 -22.13 12.43 8.68
N LEU A 463 -21.78 11.16 8.57
CA LEU A 463 -22.53 10.12 7.87
C LEU A 463 -23.15 9.14 8.88
N ALA A 464 -24.46 9.16 9.03
CA ALA A 464 -25.20 8.15 9.80
C ALA A 464 -25.22 6.79 9.07
N THR A 465 -25.68 5.73 9.72
CA THR A 465 -25.88 4.42 9.09
C THR A 465 -26.71 4.55 7.80
N GLY A 466 -26.20 3.97 6.71
CA GLY A 466 -26.81 4.05 5.38
C GLY A 466 -26.66 5.39 4.66
N SER A 467 -25.95 6.37 5.25
CA SER A 467 -25.70 7.67 4.63
C SER A 467 -24.51 7.65 3.66
N SER A 468 -24.58 8.47 2.61
CA SER A 468 -23.52 8.61 1.62
C SER A 468 -23.47 10.03 1.05
N THR A 469 -22.35 10.39 0.46
CA THR A 469 -22.21 11.61 -0.34
C THR A 469 -21.19 11.43 -1.46
N GLU A 470 -21.34 12.18 -2.55
CA GLU A 470 -20.43 12.19 -3.67
C GLU A 470 -20.24 13.60 -4.26
N GLN A 471 -19.13 13.79 -4.95
CA GLN A 471 -18.82 14.98 -5.73
C GLN A 471 -18.25 14.57 -7.09
N ILE A 472 -18.73 15.21 -8.16
CA ILE A 472 -18.20 15.03 -9.51
C ILE A 472 -17.06 16.04 -9.72
N ILE A 473 -15.86 15.52 -9.93
CA ILE A 473 -14.69 16.32 -10.27
C ILE A 473 -14.60 16.42 -11.79
N THR A 474 -14.41 17.64 -12.30
CA THR A 474 -14.34 17.97 -13.73
C THR A 474 -13.02 18.63 -14.09
N GLY A 475 -12.59 18.50 -15.34
CA GLY A 475 -11.35 19.14 -15.82
C GLY A 475 -10.10 18.27 -15.65
N LEU A 476 -10.30 16.97 -15.42
CA LEU A 476 -9.20 16.01 -15.33
C LEU A 476 -8.54 15.83 -16.71
N GLN A 477 -7.25 15.52 -16.69
CA GLN A 477 -6.50 15.16 -17.90
C GLN A 477 -6.60 13.64 -18.15
N PRO A 478 -6.68 13.19 -19.42
CA PRO A 478 -6.66 11.77 -19.75
C PRO A 478 -5.30 11.12 -19.50
N ASN A 479 -5.28 9.83 -19.14
CA ASN A 479 -4.06 9.08 -18.80
C ASN A 479 -3.20 9.73 -17.70
N THR A 480 -3.82 10.42 -16.76
CA THR A 480 -3.16 11.16 -15.68
C THR A 480 -3.50 10.51 -14.35
N THR A 481 -2.51 10.42 -13.46
CA THR A 481 -2.68 9.80 -12.14
C THR A 481 -3.17 10.85 -11.14
N TYR A 482 -4.20 10.51 -10.39
CA TYR A 482 -4.76 11.36 -9.34
C TYR A 482 -4.90 10.58 -8.04
N THR A 483 -4.72 11.24 -6.91
CA THR A 483 -4.89 10.65 -5.58
C THR A 483 -5.95 11.40 -4.79
N LEU A 484 -6.93 10.64 -4.28
CA LEU A 484 -7.93 11.09 -3.30
C LEU A 484 -7.39 10.77 -1.91
N GLU A 485 -7.29 11.79 -1.07
CA GLU A 485 -6.90 11.67 0.33
C GLU A 485 -8.02 12.19 1.22
N VAL A 486 -8.35 11.44 2.27
CA VAL A 486 -9.47 11.75 3.17
C VAL A 486 -9.09 11.38 4.59
N TYR A 487 -9.36 12.24 5.57
CA TYR A 487 -9.29 11.88 6.98
C TYR A 487 -10.68 11.56 7.53
N GLY A 488 -10.77 10.59 8.44
CA GLY A 488 -12.03 10.29 9.09
C GLY A 488 -11.89 9.33 10.26
N LYS A 489 -12.99 9.16 11.00
CA LYS A 489 -13.13 8.19 12.10
C LYS A 489 -14.55 7.62 12.10
N VAL A 490 -14.75 6.52 12.84
CA VAL A 490 -16.05 5.85 12.91
C VAL A 490 -16.36 5.37 14.33
N ASP A 491 -17.58 5.65 14.79
CA ASP A 491 -18.10 5.16 16.07
C ASP A 491 -18.45 3.65 16.00
N ASN A 492 -18.38 2.96 17.14
CA ASN A 492 -18.91 1.60 17.36
C ASN A 492 -18.49 0.57 16.30
N ASN A 493 -17.19 0.52 15.97
CA ASN A 493 -16.56 -0.53 15.15
C ASN A 493 -17.09 -0.69 13.71
N GLY A 494 -17.76 0.33 13.16
CA GLY A 494 -18.10 0.36 11.73
C GLY A 494 -16.95 0.87 10.84
N TYR A 495 -17.25 1.08 9.56
CA TYR A 495 -16.33 1.74 8.62
C TYR A 495 -17.04 2.77 7.72
N VAL A 496 -16.23 3.66 7.16
CA VAL A 496 -16.58 4.55 6.04
C VAL A 496 -15.78 4.10 4.82
N SER A 497 -16.47 3.84 3.72
CA SER A 497 -15.87 3.63 2.41
C SER A 497 -15.56 4.96 1.76
N VAL A 498 -14.33 5.14 1.29
CA VAL A 498 -13.86 6.30 0.52
C VAL A 498 -13.43 5.80 -0.84
N GLY A 499 -13.90 6.39 -1.93
CA GLY A 499 -13.57 5.86 -3.24
C GLY A 499 -13.72 6.81 -4.41
N VAL A 500 -13.27 6.32 -5.56
CA VAL A 500 -13.33 7.01 -6.85
C VAL A 500 -13.91 6.07 -7.89
N LYS A 501 -14.89 6.56 -8.67
CA LYS A 501 -15.56 5.83 -9.76
C LYS A 501 -15.70 6.74 -10.99
N ASN A 502 -16.21 6.19 -12.10
CA ASN A 502 -16.49 6.92 -13.34
C ASN A 502 -15.27 7.61 -14.00
N TYR A 503 -14.05 7.18 -13.68
CA TYR A 503 -12.81 7.78 -14.19
C TYR A 503 -12.24 7.07 -15.44
N GLY A 504 -12.94 6.05 -15.96
CA GLY A 504 -12.51 5.23 -17.09
C GLY A 504 -11.95 3.86 -16.71
N GLY A 505 -11.71 3.62 -15.41
CA GLY A 505 -11.35 2.31 -14.85
C GLY A 505 -12.42 1.76 -13.90
N ALA A 506 -12.10 0.62 -13.28
CA ALA A 506 -12.93 0.02 -12.23
C ALA A 506 -12.95 0.87 -10.96
N GLN A 507 -14.08 0.94 -10.25
CA GLN A 507 -14.18 1.66 -8.98
C GLN A 507 -13.10 1.21 -7.99
N LYS A 508 -12.42 2.16 -7.35
CA LYS A 508 -11.45 1.92 -6.28
C LYS A 508 -12.01 2.43 -4.97
N THR A 509 -11.82 1.67 -3.89
CA THR A 509 -12.37 1.97 -2.57
C THR A 509 -11.35 1.62 -1.50
N ALA A 510 -11.05 2.58 -0.62
CA ALA A 510 -10.37 2.39 0.65
C ALA A 510 -11.40 2.49 1.80
N ARG A 511 -11.03 2.05 3.00
CA ARG A 511 -11.93 2.13 4.16
C ARG A 511 -11.23 2.80 5.34
N ILE A 512 -11.99 3.60 6.06
CA ILE A 512 -11.60 4.21 7.34
C ILE A 512 -12.38 3.50 8.44
N SER A 513 -11.69 3.07 9.48
CA SER A 513 -12.26 2.39 10.65
C SER A 513 -11.55 2.83 11.94
N GLY A 514 -12.23 2.65 13.06
CA GLY A 514 -11.72 3.01 14.38
C GLY A 514 -12.18 4.39 14.86
N ALA A 515 -12.09 4.59 16.18
CA ALA A 515 -12.58 5.79 16.86
C ALA A 515 -11.66 7.01 16.72
N ASP A 516 -10.39 6.79 16.35
CA ASP A 516 -9.42 7.85 16.08
C ASP A 516 -9.39 8.19 14.58
N TYR A 517 -9.11 9.46 14.25
CA TYR A 517 -8.96 9.89 12.87
C TYR A 517 -7.82 9.15 12.17
N ALA A 518 -8.15 8.42 11.11
CA ALA A 518 -7.25 7.74 10.18
C ALA A 518 -7.37 8.33 8.77
N LYS A 519 -6.38 8.06 7.92
CA LYS A 519 -6.33 8.55 6.53
C LYS A 519 -6.72 7.43 5.56
N ALA A 520 -7.47 7.76 4.52
CA ALA A 520 -7.64 6.93 3.33
C ALA A 520 -6.99 7.62 2.13
N SER A 521 -6.36 6.84 1.27
CA SER A 521 -5.70 7.25 0.03
C SER A 521 -6.16 6.33 -1.11
N VAL A 522 -6.71 6.92 -2.16
CA VAL A 522 -7.23 6.20 -3.34
C VAL A 522 -6.59 6.80 -4.57
N THR A 523 -5.66 6.08 -5.18
CA THR A 523 -4.95 6.51 -6.38
C THR A 523 -5.52 5.83 -7.62
N ILE A 524 -5.85 6.64 -8.63
CA ILE A 524 -6.42 6.21 -9.90
C ILE A 524 -5.61 6.78 -11.06
N ARG A 525 -5.68 6.13 -12.23
CA ARG A 525 -5.28 6.72 -13.51
C ARG A 525 -6.51 6.90 -14.38
N THR A 526 -6.75 8.11 -14.87
CA THR A 526 -7.87 8.37 -15.78
C THR A 526 -7.72 7.57 -17.08
N GLY A 527 -8.85 7.13 -17.64
CA GLY A 527 -8.87 6.50 -18.96
C GLY A 527 -8.43 7.45 -20.07
N ALA A 528 -8.13 6.90 -21.25
CA ALA A 528 -7.58 7.64 -22.39
C ALA A 528 -8.43 8.82 -22.90
N THR A 529 -9.70 8.90 -22.51
CA THR A 529 -10.62 10.00 -22.89
C THR A 529 -11.31 10.67 -21.70
N ASN A 530 -11.11 10.18 -20.48
CA ASN A 530 -11.86 10.63 -19.31
C ASN A 530 -11.34 11.99 -18.80
N LYS A 531 -12.26 12.94 -18.65
CA LYS A 531 -12.00 14.28 -18.07
C LYS A 531 -12.75 14.55 -16.77
N THR A 532 -13.37 13.50 -16.22
CA THR A 532 -14.15 13.56 -14.99
C THR A 532 -13.92 12.30 -14.16
N ALA A 533 -14.13 12.43 -12.85
CA ALA A 533 -14.22 11.32 -11.92
C ALA A 533 -15.26 11.65 -10.84
N THR A 534 -15.87 10.65 -10.23
CA THR A 534 -16.76 10.84 -9.08
C THR A 534 -16.07 10.33 -7.83
N ILE A 535 -15.82 11.22 -6.86
CA ILE A 535 -15.36 10.84 -5.54
C ILE A 535 -16.58 10.61 -4.64
N PHE A 536 -16.51 9.63 -3.74
CA PHE A 536 -17.61 9.33 -2.83
C PHE A 536 -17.13 8.90 -1.45
N MET A 537 -18.00 9.14 -0.46
CA MET A 537 -17.88 8.64 0.88
C MET A 537 -19.19 8.01 1.32
N MET A 538 -19.14 6.82 1.90
CA MET A 538 -20.33 6.07 2.27
C MET A 538 -20.13 5.36 3.60
N LYS A 539 -21.07 5.55 4.53
CA LYS A 539 -21.08 4.79 5.77
C LYS A 539 -21.53 3.35 5.46
N GLY A 540 -20.68 2.38 5.82
CA GLY A 540 -20.98 0.94 5.70
C GLY A 540 -21.98 0.45 6.75
N ALA A 541 -22.14 -0.87 6.85
CA ALA A 541 -22.97 -1.51 7.89
C ALA A 541 -22.52 -1.15 9.33
N GLY A 542 -23.37 -1.44 10.32
CA GLY A 542 -23.14 -1.15 11.74
C GLY A 542 -23.92 0.03 12.32
N THR A 543 -23.86 0.19 13.65
CA THR A 543 -24.76 1.07 14.45
C THR A 543 -24.18 2.44 14.84
N GLY A 544 -23.01 2.83 14.30
CA GLY A 544 -22.34 4.10 14.60
C GLY A 544 -22.35 5.12 13.45
N SER A 545 -21.96 6.37 13.73
CA SER A 545 -21.75 7.40 12.70
C SER A 545 -20.29 7.42 12.22
N GLY A 546 -20.08 7.78 10.97
CA GLY A 546 -18.77 8.12 10.41
C GLY A 546 -18.57 9.62 10.35
N TYR A 547 -17.35 10.07 10.62
CA TYR A 547 -16.94 11.47 10.57
C TYR A 547 -15.79 11.64 9.60
N ILE A 548 -15.85 12.68 8.78
CA ILE A 548 -14.91 12.91 7.69
C ILE A 548 -14.47 14.36 7.70
N ASP A 549 -13.19 14.58 7.46
CA ASP A 549 -12.55 15.87 7.36
C ASP A 549 -11.44 15.83 6.29
N ASP A 550 -11.02 17.01 5.84
CA ASP A 550 -9.87 17.25 4.95
C ASP A 550 -9.85 16.35 3.70
N VAL A 551 -10.84 16.54 2.82
CA VAL A 551 -10.95 15.81 1.55
C VAL A 551 -10.14 16.51 0.45
N ARG A 552 -9.16 15.80 -0.11
CA ARG A 552 -8.28 16.30 -1.16
C ARG A 552 -8.24 15.38 -2.37
N PHE A 553 -8.29 15.93 -3.57
CA PHE A 553 -8.10 15.17 -4.82
C PHE A 553 -7.19 15.95 -5.75
N GLN A 554 -6.00 15.41 -6.02
CA GLN A 554 -4.91 16.16 -6.67
C GLN A 554 -4.22 15.32 -7.74
N ASP A 555 -3.63 15.98 -8.74
CA ASP A 555 -2.75 15.33 -9.73
C ASP A 555 -1.50 14.85 -9.02
N SER A 556 -1.33 13.53 -8.94
CA SER A 556 -0.22 12.85 -8.30
C SER A 556 0.62 12.06 -9.30
N THR A 557 0.57 12.46 -10.58
CA THR A 557 1.38 11.84 -11.63
C THR A 557 2.86 11.90 -11.26
N PRO A 558 3.55 10.74 -11.17
CA PRO A 558 4.99 10.70 -10.96
C PRO A 558 5.69 11.61 -11.96
N GLU A 559 6.64 12.42 -11.52
CA GLU A 559 7.28 13.41 -12.40
C GLU A 559 7.89 12.78 -13.66
N GLY A 560 8.49 11.59 -13.54
CA GLY A 560 9.05 10.86 -14.69
C GLY A 560 8.01 10.35 -15.70
N GLU A 561 6.71 10.37 -15.37
CA GLU A 561 5.62 10.03 -16.30
C GLU A 561 4.99 11.28 -16.94
N ARG A 562 5.36 12.48 -16.48
CA ARG A 562 4.79 13.73 -17.00
C ARG A 562 5.33 13.99 -18.41
N PRO A 563 4.47 14.25 -19.42
CA PRO A 563 4.90 14.44 -20.80
C PRO A 563 5.96 15.54 -20.97
N GLU A 564 5.83 16.64 -20.22
CA GLU A 564 6.77 17.76 -20.22
C GLU A 564 8.15 17.36 -19.67
N VAL A 565 8.20 16.54 -18.62
CA VAL A 565 9.45 16.04 -18.02
C VAL A 565 10.10 15.02 -18.95
N ILE A 566 9.33 14.11 -19.53
CA ILE A 566 9.82 13.14 -20.53
C ILE A 566 10.40 13.89 -21.73
N ALA A 567 9.66 14.85 -22.29
CA ALA A 567 10.11 15.62 -23.45
C ALA A 567 11.40 16.41 -23.16
N ALA A 568 11.51 17.03 -21.98
CA ALA A 568 12.73 17.72 -21.56
C ALA A 568 13.91 16.76 -21.37
N THR A 569 13.66 15.62 -20.75
CA THR A 569 14.68 14.58 -20.51
C THR A 569 15.18 14.00 -21.83
N GLU A 570 14.29 13.66 -22.75
CA GLU A 570 14.64 13.15 -24.08
C GLU A 570 15.38 14.19 -24.92
N ALA A 571 14.95 15.46 -24.88
CA ALA A 571 15.62 16.54 -25.60
C ALA A 571 17.05 16.77 -25.09
N LEU A 572 17.26 16.80 -23.77
CA LEU A 572 18.59 16.92 -23.17
C LEU A 572 19.45 15.69 -23.46
N ALA A 573 18.91 14.48 -23.30
CA ALA A 573 19.62 13.25 -23.64
C ALA A 573 20.04 13.23 -25.12
N GLY A 574 19.22 13.81 -26.00
CA GLY A 574 19.52 14.00 -27.42
C GLY A 574 20.80 14.79 -27.71
N LEU A 575 21.25 15.65 -26.79
CA LEU A 575 22.45 16.49 -26.95
C LEU A 575 23.76 15.74 -26.67
N PHE A 576 23.73 14.61 -25.99
CA PHE A 576 24.93 13.92 -25.48
C PHE A 576 25.20 12.59 -26.19
N THR A 577 26.46 12.20 -26.31
CA THR A 577 26.82 10.85 -26.77
C THR A 577 26.39 9.81 -25.72
N ALA A 578 26.05 8.60 -26.16
CA ALA A 578 25.54 7.59 -25.25
C ALA A 578 26.65 7.10 -24.29
N GLN A 579 26.48 7.42 -23.00
CA GLN A 579 26.84 6.53 -21.91
C GLN A 579 25.59 6.31 -21.05
N THR A 580 25.51 5.11 -20.49
CA THR A 580 24.35 4.42 -19.94
C THR A 580 23.45 5.22 -19.00
N THR A 581 22.16 5.21 -19.34
CA THR A 581 20.97 5.28 -18.47
C THR A 581 20.90 6.40 -17.43
N VAL A 582 20.07 7.41 -17.71
CA VAL A 582 19.35 8.14 -16.66
C VAL A 582 18.46 7.13 -15.95
N SER A 583 18.79 6.83 -14.70
CA SER A 583 17.91 6.04 -13.85
C SER A 583 16.62 6.82 -13.61
N THR A 584 15.49 6.31 -14.09
CA THR A 584 14.17 6.92 -13.86
C THR A 584 13.66 6.74 -12.42
N THR A 585 14.41 6.04 -11.57
CA THR A 585 14.01 5.69 -10.19
C THR A 585 14.73 6.47 -9.08
N HIS A 586 15.75 7.28 -9.40
CA HIS A 586 16.48 8.06 -8.38
C HIS A 586 16.68 9.52 -8.82
N LEU A 587 16.05 10.45 -8.07
CA LEU A 587 16.26 11.91 -8.14
C LEU A 587 17.59 12.36 -7.50
N THR A 588 18.57 11.47 -7.38
CA THR A 588 19.96 11.87 -7.13
C THR A 588 20.72 11.66 -8.42
N PRO A 589 21.34 12.71 -9.00
CA PRO A 589 22.32 12.52 -10.05
C PRO A 589 23.38 11.60 -9.47
N VAL A 590 23.44 10.37 -9.96
CA VAL A 590 24.74 9.70 -10.00
C VAL A 590 25.61 10.70 -10.77
N LEU A 591 26.73 11.10 -10.19
CA LEU A 591 27.84 11.68 -10.93
C LEU A 591 28.35 10.62 -11.93
N SER A 592 27.51 10.28 -12.90
CA SER A 592 27.85 9.53 -14.09
C SER A 592 27.53 10.49 -15.21
N ASP A 593 28.56 11.24 -15.57
CA ASP A 593 28.78 11.83 -16.88
C ASP A 593 27.71 11.40 -17.90
N ASN A 594 26.65 12.20 -18.17
CA ASN A 594 26.11 12.09 -19.53
C ASN A 594 27.33 12.32 -20.42
N GLY A 595 27.50 11.46 -21.42
CA GLY A 595 28.70 11.40 -22.26
C GLY A 595 29.05 12.77 -22.86
N ALA A 596 30.14 12.86 -23.62
CA ALA A 596 30.51 14.13 -24.24
C ALA A 596 29.34 14.73 -25.05
N ILE A 597 29.24 16.06 -25.11
CA ILE A 597 28.27 16.72 -26.00
C ILE A 597 28.48 16.19 -27.43
N LYS A 598 27.40 15.83 -28.14
CA LYS A 598 27.52 15.38 -29.53
C LYS A 598 28.11 16.50 -30.38
N MET A 599 28.98 16.10 -31.28
CA MET A 599 29.59 17.01 -32.27
C MET A 599 28.56 17.59 -33.23
N THR A 600 27.48 16.85 -33.47
CA THR A 600 26.34 17.28 -34.27
C THR A 600 25.42 18.25 -33.58
N THR A 601 25.57 18.45 -32.26
CA THR A 601 24.71 19.38 -31.54
C THR A 601 24.87 20.76 -32.14
N THR A 602 23.75 21.40 -32.45
CA THR A 602 23.69 22.76 -32.99
C THR A 602 23.11 23.72 -31.96
N ASP A 603 23.23 25.02 -32.23
CA ASP A 603 22.51 26.05 -31.47
C ASP A 603 20.99 25.81 -31.47
N ALA A 604 20.45 25.25 -32.56
CA ALA A 604 19.03 24.92 -32.67
C ALA A 604 18.63 23.75 -31.75
N ASP A 605 19.48 22.72 -31.64
CA ASP A 605 19.23 21.58 -30.75
C ASP A 605 19.26 22.01 -29.28
N LEU A 606 20.24 22.86 -28.91
CA LEU A 606 20.33 23.40 -27.55
C LEU A 606 19.13 24.31 -27.22
N ALA A 607 18.69 25.14 -28.16
CA ALA A 607 17.51 25.99 -27.99
C ALA A 607 16.22 25.16 -27.86
N ALA A 608 16.06 24.09 -28.65
CA ALA A 608 14.92 23.18 -28.55
C ALA A 608 14.88 22.48 -27.19
N ALA A 609 16.03 22.01 -26.69
CA ALA A 609 16.13 21.44 -25.35
C ALA A 609 15.77 22.48 -24.27
N ALA A 610 16.26 23.71 -24.38
CA ALA A 610 15.94 24.79 -23.46
C ALA A 610 14.43 25.11 -23.40
N GLU A 611 13.74 25.10 -24.55
CA GLU A 611 12.28 25.30 -24.60
C GLU A 611 11.54 24.19 -23.85
N LYS A 612 11.94 22.93 -24.02
CA LYS A 612 11.33 21.80 -23.30
C LYS A 612 11.59 21.87 -21.80
N VAL A 613 12.80 22.23 -21.37
CA VAL A 613 13.13 22.43 -19.95
C VAL A 613 12.32 23.58 -19.35
N ALA A 614 12.12 24.68 -20.10
CA ALA A 614 11.31 25.81 -19.66
C ALA A 614 9.81 25.48 -19.51
N ALA A 615 9.31 24.51 -20.27
CA ALA A 615 7.92 24.05 -20.18
C ALA A 615 7.64 23.18 -18.94
N VAL A 616 8.67 22.70 -18.24
CA VAL A 616 8.51 21.95 -16.99
C VAL A 616 8.11 22.91 -15.86
N PRO A 617 7.00 22.66 -15.14
CA PRO A 617 6.55 23.50 -14.03
C PRO A 617 7.61 23.68 -12.93
N ALA A 618 7.67 24.90 -12.37
CA ALA A 618 8.71 25.29 -11.41
C ALA A 618 8.57 24.63 -10.03
N ASP A 619 7.39 24.11 -9.72
CA ASP A 619 7.05 23.39 -8.49
C ASP A 619 7.49 21.91 -8.51
N LEU A 620 7.89 21.37 -9.68
CA LEU A 620 8.41 20.00 -9.79
C LEU A 620 9.88 19.92 -9.40
N ALA A 621 10.26 18.88 -8.66
CA ALA A 621 11.64 18.65 -8.25
C ALA A 621 12.57 18.41 -9.45
N ALA A 622 12.08 17.74 -10.49
CA ALA A 622 12.80 17.50 -11.75
C ALA A 622 13.26 18.80 -12.42
N LYS A 623 12.59 19.94 -12.20
CA LYS A 623 12.94 21.21 -12.84
C LYS A 623 14.37 21.64 -12.52
N ALA A 624 14.74 21.60 -11.24
CA ALA A 624 16.08 22.00 -10.80
C ALA A 624 17.18 21.10 -11.42
N THR A 625 16.92 19.79 -11.50
CA THR A 625 17.82 18.83 -12.12
C THR A 625 17.98 19.08 -13.63
N LEU A 626 16.87 19.31 -14.34
CA LEU A 626 16.87 19.59 -15.77
C LEU A 626 17.55 20.93 -16.11
N ASP A 627 17.36 21.96 -15.27
CA ASP A 627 18.06 23.24 -15.41
C ASP A 627 19.58 23.09 -15.23
N ALA A 628 20.01 22.32 -14.22
CA ALA A 628 21.42 22.04 -13.99
C ALA A 628 22.05 21.29 -15.17
N GLU A 629 21.35 20.33 -15.75
CA GLU A 629 21.84 19.58 -16.90
C GLU A 629 21.85 20.41 -18.18
N LEU A 630 20.86 21.29 -18.40
CA LEU A 630 20.88 22.25 -19.49
C LEU A 630 22.07 23.22 -19.38
N ALA A 631 22.39 23.69 -18.17
CA ALA A 631 23.55 24.54 -17.92
C ALA A 631 24.87 23.80 -18.21
N ARG A 632 24.95 22.52 -17.83
CA ARG A 632 26.09 21.64 -18.16
C ARG A 632 26.22 21.44 -19.67
N ALA A 633 25.13 21.13 -20.36
CA ALA A 633 25.08 20.97 -21.81
C ALA A 633 25.56 22.25 -22.53
N THR A 634 25.08 23.41 -22.09
CA THR A 634 25.47 24.72 -22.63
C THR A 634 26.97 24.95 -22.47
N THR A 635 27.52 24.68 -21.29
CA THR A 635 28.96 24.83 -21.02
C THR A 635 29.81 23.91 -21.90
N LEU A 636 29.41 22.64 -22.03
CA LEU A 636 30.11 21.67 -22.86
C LEU A 636 30.04 22.03 -24.34
N PHE A 637 28.91 22.53 -24.81
CA PHE A 637 28.73 22.97 -26.18
C PHE A 637 29.59 24.20 -26.52
N GLU A 638 29.66 25.18 -25.63
CA GLU A 638 30.55 26.35 -25.81
C GLU A 638 32.04 25.95 -25.78
N ASN A 639 32.42 25.00 -24.92
CA ASN A 639 33.77 24.43 -24.92
C ASN A 639 34.09 23.70 -26.24
N LEU A 640 33.12 22.97 -26.80
CA LEU A 640 33.27 22.33 -28.10
C LEU A 640 33.48 23.37 -29.20
N LYS A 641 32.68 24.44 -29.26
CA LYS A 641 32.86 25.54 -30.23
C LYS A 641 34.21 26.22 -30.08
N ALA A 642 34.63 26.50 -28.85
CA ALA A 642 35.93 27.07 -28.55
C ALA A 642 37.09 26.15 -28.97
N SER A 643 36.92 24.82 -28.85
CA SER A 643 37.93 23.84 -29.29
C SER A 643 38.11 23.81 -30.81
N GLN A 644 37.07 24.17 -31.57
CA GLN A 644 37.15 24.30 -33.03
C GLN A 644 37.85 25.59 -33.47
N THR A 645 37.89 26.60 -32.58
CA THR A 645 38.58 27.87 -32.81
C THR A 645 40.07 27.73 -32.45
N ASP A 646 40.95 28.20 -33.33
CA ASP A 646 42.42 28.05 -33.24
C ASP A 646 42.95 26.62 -33.39
N ASN A 647 42.16 25.72 -33.97
CA ASN A 647 42.62 24.35 -34.26
C ASN A 647 43.79 24.36 -35.26
N LEU A 648 44.95 23.87 -34.84
CA LEU A 648 46.16 23.79 -35.65
C LEU A 648 46.10 22.64 -36.67
N ALA A 649 45.21 21.67 -36.47
CA ALA A 649 45.00 20.57 -37.40
C ALA A 649 44.19 21.04 -38.62
N LYS A 650 44.68 20.70 -39.83
CA LYS A 650 44.05 21.08 -41.10
C LYS A 650 43.06 20.03 -41.53
N ASN A 651 41.91 20.46 -42.07
CA ASN A 651 40.85 19.57 -42.54
C ASN A 651 40.50 18.50 -41.48
N SER A 652 40.37 18.96 -40.24
CA SER A 652 40.16 18.12 -39.06
C SER A 652 38.74 17.56 -38.93
N GLN A 653 37.78 18.16 -39.65
CA GLN A 653 36.39 17.71 -39.81
C GLN A 653 36.20 16.81 -41.04
N PHE A 654 37.28 16.53 -41.79
CA PHE A 654 37.27 15.65 -42.97
C PHE A 654 36.30 16.04 -44.11
N ASP A 655 35.76 17.26 -44.11
CA ASP A 655 34.86 17.78 -45.16
C ASP A 655 35.47 17.73 -46.55
N ASN A 656 36.81 17.84 -46.65
CA ASN A 656 37.54 17.71 -47.90
C ASN A 656 38.28 16.36 -47.99
N ASN A 657 37.59 15.27 -47.64
CA ASN A 657 38.14 13.91 -47.54
C ASN A 657 39.42 13.88 -46.68
N LEU A 658 40.46 13.15 -47.09
CA LEU A 658 41.74 13.04 -46.38
C LEU A 658 42.78 14.06 -46.85
N THR A 659 42.38 15.20 -47.43
CA THR A 659 43.34 16.25 -47.74
C THR A 659 44.07 16.72 -46.48
N SER A 660 45.38 16.95 -46.57
CA SER A 660 46.28 17.22 -45.43
C SER A 660 46.50 16.07 -44.45
N TRP A 661 45.95 14.88 -44.72
CA TRP A 661 46.17 13.67 -43.93
C TRP A 661 46.91 12.61 -44.76
N LYS A 662 48.04 12.14 -44.26
CA LYS A 662 48.78 11.05 -44.88
C LYS A 662 48.25 9.72 -44.37
N THR A 663 47.94 8.80 -45.27
CA THR A 663 47.39 7.49 -44.92
C THR A 663 48.49 6.43 -44.83
N TRP A 664 48.27 5.44 -43.96
CA TRP A 664 49.07 4.23 -43.88
C TRP A 664 48.19 3.02 -43.56
N LYS A 665 48.54 1.85 -44.09
CA LYS A 665 47.86 0.59 -43.79
C LYS A 665 48.82 -0.60 -43.85
N ALA A 666 48.52 -1.64 -43.08
CA ALA A 666 49.11 -2.96 -43.26
C ALA A 666 48.59 -3.65 -44.54
N ALA A 667 49.28 -4.68 -45.03
CA ALA A 667 48.95 -5.36 -46.29
C ALA A 667 47.52 -5.92 -46.34
N THR A 668 46.99 -6.40 -45.20
CA THR A 668 45.67 -7.01 -45.06
C THR A 668 44.57 -6.03 -44.63
N ALA A 669 44.90 -4.75 -44.41
CA ALA A 669 43.95 -3.74 -43.97
C ALA A 669 43.31 -2.97 -45.16
N SER A 670 42.17 -2.33 -44.91
CA SER A 670 41.54 -1.42 -45.87
C SER A 670 42.29 -0.08 -45.90
N THR A 671 42.19 0.62 -47.04
CA THR A 671 42.70 1.99 -47.11
C THR A 671 41.78 2.91 -46.29
N PRO A 672 42.32 3.79 -45.43
CA PRO A 672 41.52 4.80 -44.75
C PRO A 672 40.67 5.61 -45.73
N VAL A 673 39.39 5.80 -45.41
CA VAL A 673 38.43 6.54 -46.24
C VAL A 673 37.59 7.47 -45.38
N VAL A 674 36.99 8.49 -45.99
CA VAL A 674 35.96 9.29 -45.32
C VAL A 674 34.60 8.79 -45.77
N VAL A 675 33.74 8.47 -44.80
CA VAL A 675 32.36 8.02 -45.03
C VAL A 675 31.40 9.04 -44.45
N THR A 676 30.12 8.96 -44.84
CA THR A 676 29.07 9.76 -44.22
C THR A 676 28.36 8.93 -43.16
N GLU A 677 28.38 9.35 -41.90
CA GLU A 677 27.56 8.80 -40.80
C GLU A 677 26.65 9.89 -40.26
N ASN A 678 25.33 9.63 -40.23
CA ASN A 678 24.32 10.56 -39.72
C ASN A 678 24.43 12.00 -40.26
N GLY A 679 24.88 12.15 -41.52
CA GLY A 679 25.07 13.44 -42.17
C GLY A 679 26.48 14.03 -42.06
N ASN A 680 27.35 13.52 -41.19
CA ASN A 680 28.71 14.03 -41.01
C ASN A 680 29.75 13.24 -41.79
N LYS A 681 30.84 13.91 -42.16
CA LYS A 681 32.02 13.29 -42.77
C LYS A 681 32.95 12.77 -41.68
N VAL A 682 33.11 11.45 -41.63
CA VAL A 682 33.92 10.79 -40.59
C VAL A 682 35.00 9.94 -41.23
N LEU A 683 36.20 9.95 -40.66
CA LEU A 683 37.28 9.04 -41.04
C LEU A 683 36.90 7.62 -40.61
N LYS A 684 36.96 6.66 -41.53
CA LYS A 684 36.87 5.22 -41.26
C LYS A 684 38.24 4.55 -41.42
N LEU A 685 38.65 3.84 -40.37
CA LEU A 685 39.83 2.99 -40.31
C LEU A 685 39.37 1.54 -40.13
N GLU A 686 39.77 0.65 -41.04
CA GLU A 686 39.49 -0.79 -40.92
C GLU A 686 40.79 -1.58 -40.95
N GLY A 687 40.87 -2.61 -40.10
CA GLY A 687 42.09 -3.36 -39.90
C GLY A 687 43.20 -2.49 -39.31
N ASN A 688 44.44 -2.97 -39.40
CA ASN A 688 45.62 -2.23 -38.95
C ASN A 688 45.94 -1.07 -39.92
N SER A 689 45.30 0.09 -39.71
CA SER A 689 45.38 1.28 -40.55
C SER A 689 45.42 2.57 -39.74
N SER A 690 45.95 3.65 -40.34
CA SER A 690 46.12 4.94 -39.67
C SER A 690 46.14 6.12 -40.63
N VAL A 691 45.87 7.32 -40.11
CA VAL A 691 46.17 8.59 -40.76
C VAL A 691 47.05 9.44 -39.86
N GLU A 692 47.91 10.28 -40.45
CA GLU A 692 48.80 11.19 -39.72
C GLU A 692 48.88 12.57 -40.38
N GLN A 693 49.09 13.61 -39.58
CA GLN A 693 49.29 14.98 -40.02
C GLN A 693 50.45 15.62 -39.25
N THR A 694 51.31 16.36 -39.95
CA THR A 694 52.37 17.16 -39.32
C THR A 694 51.83 18.54 -38.97
N ILE A 695 51.84 18.87 -37.68
CA ILE A 695 51.54 20.20 -37.16
C ILE A 695 52.84 20.99 -37.05
N THR A 696 52.89 22.16 -37.67
CA THR A 696 54.08 23.03 -37.76
C THR A 696 53.82 24.37 -37.09
N GLY A 697 54.87 25.04 -36.61
CA GLY A 697 54.75 26.36 -35.96
C GLY A 697 54.47 26.26 -34.46
N LEU A 698 54.72 25.09 -33.86
CA LEU A 698 54.66 24.91 -32.41
C LEU A 698 55.81 25.68 -31.74
N LEU A 699 55.58 26.12 -30.51
CA LEU A 699 56.59 26.74 -29.67
C LEU A 699 57.35 25.64 -28.90
N PRO A 700 58.67 25.74 -28.72
CA PRO A 700 59.43 24.82 -27.86
C PRO A 700 58.98 24.89 -26.39
N ASN A 701 59.14 23.78 -25.64
CA ASN A 701 58.76 23.66 -24.23
C ASN A 701 57.32 24.12 -23.91
N THR A 702 56.41 24.02 -24.88
CA THR A 702 55.03 24.47 -24.75
C THR A 702 54.12 23.26 -24.76
N THR A 703 53.14 23.26 -23.86
CA THR A 703 52.14 22.20 -23.75
C THR A 703 51.01 22.43 -24.72
N TYR A 704 50.70 21.40 -25.49
CA TYR A 704 49.63 21.33 -26.48
C TYR A 704 48.69 20.18 -26.11
N THR A 705 47.44 20.25 -26.58
CA THR A 705 46.44 19.19 -26.44
C THR A 705 46.09 18.66 -27.81
N VAL A 706 46.05 17.33 -27.97
CA VAL A 706 45.40 16.69 -29.12
C VAL A 706 44.19 15.91 -28.66
N SER A 707 43.07 16.11 -29.33
CA SER A 707 41.86 15.35 -29.12
C SER A 707 41.21 14.94 -30.44
N ALA A 708 40.53 13.80 -30.44
CA ALA A 708 39.64 13.41 -31.52
C ALA A 708 38.43 12.69 -30.95
N TYR A 709 37.29 12.84 -31.61
CA TYR A 709 36.09 12.07 -31.31
C TYR A 709 36.10 10.82 -32.17
N GLY A 710 35.66 9.70 -31.62
CA GLY A 710 35.54 8.49 -32.42
C GLY A 710 34.81 7.36 -31.73
N LYS A 711 34.47 6.33 -32.50
CA LYS A 711 33.86 5.09 -32.02
C LYS A 711 34.57 3.90 -32.62
N VAL A 712 34.35 2.73 -32.03
CA VAL A 712 34.96 1.48 -32.49
C VAL A 712 33.92 0.36 -32.57
N GLU A 713 34.12 -0.56 -33.50
CA GLU A 713 33.32 -1.78 -33.63
C GLU A 713 34.25 -3.00 -33.49
N GLU A 714 33.68 -4.19 -33.28
CA GLU A 714 34.42 -5.46 -33.32
C GLU A 714 35.62 -5.56 -32.35
N GLY A 715 35.47 -5.02 -31.12
CA GLY A 715 36.47 -5.12 -30.06
C GLY A 715 37.75 -4.32 -30.30
N ALA A 716 37.67 -3.32 -31.18
CA ALA A 716 38.81 -2.55 -31.63
C ALA A 716 39.15 -1.36 -30.71
N ARG A 717 40.25 -0.64 -30.96
CA ARG A 717 40.60 0.61 -30.23
C ARG A 717 41.07 1.71 -31.18
N LEU A 718 40.48 2.90 -31.09
CA LEU A 718 40.98 4.08 -31.81
C LEU A 718 42.06 4.73 -30.94
N ALA A 719 43.30 4.75 -31.42
CA ALA A 719 44.36 5.53 -30.79
C ALA A 719 44.37 6.95 -31.37
N VAL A 720 44.30 7.94 -30.47
CA VAL A 720 44.57 9.35 -30.76
C VAL A 720 45.98 9.62 -30.25
N GLY A 721 46.92 9.88 -31.13
CA GLY A 721 48.34 9.85 -30.78
C GLY A 721 49.15 11.02 -31.28
N VAL A 722 50.30 11.24 -30.66
CA VAL A 722 51.30 12.23 -31.06
C VAL A 722 52.70 11.62 -31.00
N LYS A 723 53.53 11.93 -31.99
CA LYS A 723 54.93 11.51 -32.09
C LYS A 723 55.80 12.63 -32.68
N SER A 724 57.11 12.43 -32.67
CA SER A 724 58.09 13.36 -33.26
C SER A 724 58.08 14.79 -32.69
N PHE A 725 57.61 14.97 -31.45
CA PHE A 725 57.54 16.26 -30.77
C PHE A 725 58.73 16.54 -29.84
N GLY A 726 59.74 15.65 -29.82
CA GLY A 726 60.91 15.72 -28.93
C GLY A 726 60.82 14.83 -27.69
N GLY A 727 59.66 14.25 -27.41
CA GLY A 727 59.45 13.20 -26.40
C GLY A 727 59.08 11.85 -26.99
N SER A 728 58.74 10.89 -26.13
CA SER A 728 58.24 9.57 -26.51
C SER A 728 56.82 9.66 -27.08
N GLN A 729 56.51 8.84 -28.09
CA GLN A 729 55.16 8.73 -28.64
C GLN A 729 54.15 8.38 -27.54
N THR A 730 53.02 9.08 -27.52
CA THR A 730 51.96 8.91 -26.53
C THR A 730 50.60 8.83 -27.22
N ASN A 731 49.64 8.14 -26.59
CA ASN A 731 48.30 7.93 -27.14
C ASN A 731 47.24 8.01 -26.05
N ALA A 732 46.07 8.52 -26.41
CA ALA A 732 44.80 8.24 -25.76
C ALA A 732 44.04 7.19 -26.56
N TYR A 733 43.19 6.40 -25.91
CA TYR A 733 42.40 5.37 -26.57
C TYR A 733 40.91 5.64 -26.43
N VAL A 734 40.18 5.45 -27.52
CA VAL A 734 38.73 5.33 -27.51
C VAL A 734 38.36 3.86 -27.80
N THR A 735 37.62 3.26 -26.87
CA THR A 735 37.16 1.86 -26.93
C THR A 735 35.63 1.75 -26.94
N SER A 736 34.93 2.87 -27.07
CA SER A 736 33.47 2.96 -27.03
C SER A 736 32.84 2.58 -28.37
N SER A 737 31.71 1.87 -28.33
CA SER A 737 30.88 1.60 -29.52
C SER A 737 30.13 2.83 -30.02
N ASP A 738 30.02 3.87 -29.18
CA ASP A 738 29.49 5.19 -29.52
C ASP A 738 30.61 6.25 -29.52
N TYR A 739 30.38 7.38 -30.20
CA TYR A 739 31.38 8.45 -30.30
C TYR A 739 31.78 8.95 -28.91
N ALA A 740 33.07 8.85 -28.59
CA ALA A 740 33.68 9.37 -27.38
C ALA A 740 34.97 10.11 -27.71
N GLN A 741 35.39 11.02 -26.81
CA GLN A 741 36.58 11.82 -27.02
C GLN A 741 37.82 11.09 -26.48
N GLY A 742 38.82 10.89 -27.33
CA GLY A 742 40.18 10.59 -26.90
C GLY A 742 40.96 11.89 -26.81
N THR A 743 41.54 12.19 -25.65
CA THR A 743 42.33 13.41 -25.43
C THR A 743 43.64 13.11 -24.73
N LEU A 744 44.71 13.80 -25.12
CA LEU A 744 45.99 13.78 -24.43
C LEU A 744 46.69 15.14 -24.55
N THR A 745 47.55 15.42 -23.57
CA THR A 745 48.46 16.57 -23.62
C THR A 745 49.88 16.11 -23.93
N PHE A 746 50.65 16.96 -24.61
CA PHE A 746 52.08 16.75 -24.85
C PHE A 746 52.84 18.07 -24.77
N THR A 747 54.10 18.03 -24.35
CA THR A 747 54.98 19.20 -24.31
C THR A 747 56.10 19.04 -25.31
N THR A 748 56.26 20.00 -26.21
CA THR A 748 57.34 19.99 -27.21
C THR A 748 58.72 20.01 -26.54
N GLY A 749 59.68 19.29 -27.13
CA GLY A 749 61.07 19.34 -26.71
C GLY A 749 61.70 20.73 -26.94
N ALA A 750 62.85 20.98 -26.33
CA ALA A 750 63.51 22.28 -26.31
C ALA A 750 63.85 22.89 -27.70
N THR A 751 63.84 22.08 -28.76
CA THR A 751 64.10 22.52 -30.14
C THR A 751 62.96 22.20 -31.12
N ASN A 752 61.87 21.58 -30.66
CA ASN A 752 60.81 21.10 -31.55
C ASN A 752 59.78 22.19 -31.82
N THR A 753 59.64 22.55 -33.08
CA THR A 753 58.59 23.48 -33.57
C THR A 753 57.51 22.78 -34.39
N SER A 754 57.46 21.44 -34.31
CA SER A 754 56.47 20.60 -34.97
C SER A 754 56.22 19.31 -34.20
N ALA A 755 55.08 18.67 -34.49
CA ALA A 755 54.68 17.36 -33.98
C ALA A 755 53.88 16.61 -35.06
N ILE A 756 53.88 15.28 -35.03
CA ILE A 756 53.00 14.47 -35.88
C ILE A 756 51.86 13.94 -35.03
N ILE A 757 50.64 14.36 -35.32
CA ILE A 757 49.43 13.77 -34.76
C ILE A 757 48.96 12.61 -35.65
N PHE A 758 48.38 11.58 -35.06
CA PHE A 758 47.85 10.45 -35.82
C PHE A 758 46.61 9.83 -35.16
N LEU A 759 45.80 9.20 -36.01
CA LEU A 759 44.69 8.34 -35.62
C LEU A 759 44.96 6.94 -36.15
N SER A 760 44.87 5.93 -35.31
CA SER A 760 45.13 4.55 -35.74
C SER A 760 44.21 3.53 -35.11
N GLN A 761 43.85 2.51 -35.89
CA GLN A 761 43.25 1.26 -35.41
C GLN A 761 44.27 0.13 -35.59
N GLY A 762 44.43 -0.72 -34.58
CA GLY A 762 45.45 -1.77 -34.55
C GLY A 762 44.93 -3.21 -34.61
N SER A 763 43.61 -3.43 -34.51
CA SER A 763 43.03 -4.78 -34.59
C SER A 763 42.84 -5.21 -36.05
N ALA A 764 43.12 -6.48 -36.36
CA ALA A 764 43.08 -7.02 -37.73
C ALA A 764 41.68 -6.97 -38.37
N ASN A 765 40.63 -7.15 -37.56
CA ASN A 765 39.23 -7.06 -37.99
C ASN A 765 38.55 -5.80 -37.44
N GLY A 766 39.28 -4.97 -36.68
CA GLY A 766 38.68 -3.85 -36.00
C GLY A 766 38.30 -2.71 -36.94
N ILE A 767 37.18 -2.06 -36.64
CA ILE A 767 36.77 -0.83 -37.31
C ILE A 767 36.81 0.31 -36.29
N ALA A 768 37.39 1.43 -36.67
CA ALA A 768 37.29 2.69 -35.94
C ALA A 768 36.76 3.79 -36.86
N TYR A 769 35.95 4.66 -36.28
CA TYR A 769 35.52 5.89 -36.89
C TYR A 769 36.05 7.05 -36.06
N ALA A 770 36.48 8.12 -36.72
CA ALA A 770 36.98 9.31 -36.05
C ALA A 770 36.50 10.58 -36.75
N ASP A 771 36.29 11.62 -35.96
CA ASP A 771 35.85 12.94 -36.40
C ASP A 771 36.44 14.03 -35.47
N LEU A 772 36.43 15.28 -35.93
CA LEU A 772 37.06 16.47 -35.35
C LEU A 772 38.37 16.21 -34.60
N VAL A 773 39.48 16.31 -35.31
CA VAL A 773 40.79 16.31 -34.67
C VAL A 773 41.17 17.73 -34.25
N VAL A 774 41.19 18.01 -32.96
CA VAL A 774 41.67 19.29 -32.43
C VAL A 774 43.11 19.14 -31.97
N ALA A 775 44.00 19.98 -32.48
CA ALA A 775 45.34 20.19 -31.93
C ALA A 775 45.47 21.66 -31.54
N LYS A 776 45.70 21.95 -30.26
CA LYS A 776 45.74 23.33 -29.72
C LYS A 776 46.92 23.54 -28.79
#